data_AF-A0A1E5T470-F1
#
_entry.id   AF-A0A1E5T470-F1
#
_cell.length_a   1.000
_cell.length_b   1.000
_cell.length_c   1.000
_cell.angle_alpha   90.00
_cell.angle_beta   90.00
_cell.angle_gamma   90.00
#
_symmetry.space_group_name_H-M   'P 1'
#
loop_
_entity.id
_entity.type
_entity.pdbx_description
1 polymer ?
#
loop_
_entity_poly.entity_id
_entity_poly.type
_entity_poly.pdbx_seq_one_letter_code
_entity_poly.pdbx_strand_id
1 'polypeptide(L)'
;MKRILHLLILFISTYNFAQQKYQSLLWEVSGNGLEKSSFLYGTMHVSKKVAFRLDDVFYKALNKSECIALESDPSTWLEFNYNNSMFNPTNNSYNNNFYTNLFKLEHPNQLTIRNSIRIDSRLIEGYLYRKDFGSDNFEEETYLDMFIYQAGKKQKKPIISLENLAESRYLTTKASYNPTKKKPDTWLQKLFTRENPYFIQENTYRERNLDLLDSIGNAVNTPFFREHMLYKRNKNMVNVLDSLMHSKSIFSGIGAAHLPGKKGIINMLIEKGYTVKPLVSKQTTFGKHEKNKLDNLLIKPELTLQSTPDKFLTIKSFDILREFSHAGLKYYLAPDMTNGAFLTITRINTFEYLPHEKPISLQKIDNLLYEDIPGDIIKKEKLTQPFSGISILNKTKKGDYQKYHIYKTPLEIVIIKFGGKKDYVLNYEKDIFNSISFKKNTNKVHTFTSPYNKYSIEFPKYYTSGNINNSGKKLIQGKINNDIYFAQESPVHDISYIEEDKFEAKQIHHSFYKYLKIKETSGSFKNELYKSYISRAKLDSLSSKQLHLKSIVKDDSYYLLGYIGNNEKKAATYFNSFQFNNITYNNFKKVTDTSLYFSVNTNTKPIYIPSYTNRQKKTYDETNKETFYRTKANEQIYITRKKYHDLQMFHNIDSLWNSLDKETLFKNPFLDQKKLILSNKKKDKKSNTYTYSYHIKDTSSAKTILVKNILKQGVLYKLKTLTDSITKPSKFITEFYQSFTPKDTLLGKTIFDDKTAIFFKALKENDSLVLKVYSKIKFKEHNVDDIIDVIKNFDFPTDRINIKTNLIKELGFLNNKKINPFFKHLYLKSYSDPKTQSAILKALLNKNNIESYNLMMELIEKDLPLITTRGSYHFLLQRDSLQLKKHLFPNLLKYSTIKEYKKPIYKLLATLKDSAFIKPKLYKKYKNQIINDAKIEVKRSLNSIKNHTYSKHYDDTIENYVKLIFPFRKEKTAIDFFEKFLISNNTKALTKYYMLLKKKNEDTPLKLIEKTIKSPKNLWYTVEVLKRNKLNFNKYGITQKDYARSILLHISNYQEKDSLLYIGEKEFKTDKNESIIMYTYKQKTITPYNSNTYLHCISFIKPNNNEINTKVFYKNSIYIDGSMTDNEIIDDTIETIKHKTRKRITKEDDFYTLGFNF
;
A
#
# COMPACT_ATOMS: atom_id res chain seq x y z
N MET A 1 63.48 -11.44 -57.02
CA MET A 1 62.92 -11.05 -55.70
C MET A 1 61.97 -9.84 -55.71
N LYS A 2 62.01 -8.89 -56.67
CA LYS A 2 61.13 -7.69 -56.68
C LYS A 2 59.66 -7.92 -57.10
N ARG A 3 59.31 -9.02 -57.80
CA ARG A 3 57.93 -9.29 -58.25
C ARG A 3 57.03 -10.04 -57.26
N ILE A 4 57.59 -10.68 -56.23
CA ILE A 4 56.80 -11.41 -55.22
C ILE A 4 56.36 -10.50 -54.06
N LEU A 5 57.09 -9.40 -53.80
CA LEU A 5 56.75 -8.45 -52.73
C LEU A 5 55.55 -7.54 -53.06
N HIS A 6 55.28 -7.28 -54.35
CA HIS A 6 54.14 -6.44 -54.77
C HIS A 6 52.80 -7.21 -54.76
N LEU A 7 52.82 -8.53 -54.91
CA LEU A 7 51.62 -9.37 -54.81
C LEU A 7 51.20 -9.63 -53.35
N LEU A 8 52.14 -9.61 -52.40
CA LEU A 8 51.81 -9.74 -50.97
C LEU A 8 51.24 -8.45 -50.36
N ILE A 9 51.60 -7.27 -50.88
CA ILE A 9 51.08 -5.97 -50.40
C ILE A 9 49.66 -5.70 -50.93
N LEU A 10 49.26 -6.29 -52.07
CA LEU A 10 47.88 -6.20 -52.58
C LEU A 10 46.89 -7.16 -51.91
N PHE A 11 47.36 -8.18 -51.17
CA PHE A 11 46.50 -9.15 -50.45
C PHE A 11 46.34 -8.86 -48.94
N ILE A 12 47.07 -7.88 -48.39
CA ILE A 12 46.98 -7.50 -46.97
C ILE A 12 46.07 -6.27 -46.74
N SER A 13 45.65 -5.56 -47.79
CA SER A 13 44.73 -4.41 -47.68
C SER A 13 43.24 -4.78 -47.69
N THR A 14 42.88 -6.06 -47.78
CA THR A 14 41.49 -6.52 -47.92
C THR A 14 41.07 -7.50 -46.83
N TYR A 15 41.45 -7.29 -45.57
CA TYR A 15 40.74 -7.92 -44.45
C TYR A 15 40.49 -6.96 -43.29
N ASN A 16 39.20 -6.66 -43.11
CA ASN A 16 38.52 -6.22 -41.88
C ASN A 16 38.72 -4.77 -41.41
N PHE A 17 38.24 -3.80 -42.20
CA PHE A 17 37.32 -2.86 -41.54
C PHE A 17 36.04 -3.66 -41.29
N ALA A 18 35.66 -3.84 -40.02
CA ALA A 18 34.32 -4.29 -39.69
C ALA A 18 33.34 -3.28 -40.29
N GLN A 19 32.84 -3.56 -41.50
CA GLN A 19 31.93 -2.69 -42.21
C GLN A 19 30.67 -2.60 -41.36
N GLN A 20 30.36 -1.42 -40.84
CA GLN A 20 29.11 -1.16 -40.14
C GLN A 20 27.98 -1.50 -41.10
N LYS A 21 27.23 -2.56 -40.77
CA LYS A 21 26.21 -3.14 -41.64
C LYS A 21 24.98 -2.23 -41.68
N TYR A 22 24.67 -1.54 -40.59
CA TYR A 22 23.48 -0.70 -40.45
C TYR A 22 23.84 0.78 -40.22
N GLN A 23 24.44 1.40 -41.23
CA GLN A 23 24.88 2.81 -41.20
C GLN A 23 23.90 3.76 -41.92
N SER A 24 22.63 3.76 -41.49
CA SER A 24 21.61 4.73 -41.91
C SER A 24 20.40 4.72 -40.97
N LEU A 25 19.68 5.86 -40.88
CA LEU A 25 18.38 5.93 -40.22
C LEU A 25 17.20 5.72 -41.18
N LEU A 26 17.40 5.88 -42.51
CA LEU A 26 16.36 5.71 -43.53
C LEU A 26 16.71 4.53 -44.46
N TRP A 27 15.74 3.66 -44.68
CA TRP A 27 15.88 2.45 -45.48
C TRP A 27 14.73 2.33 -46.48
N GLU A 28 15.05 2.02 -47.73
CA GLU A 28 14.08 1.69 -48.79
C GLU A 28 13.82 0.18 -48.79
N VAL A 29 12.54 -0.21 -48.87
CA VAL A 29 12.05 -1.58 -48.98
C VAL A 29 11.39 -1.74 -50.35
N SER A 30 11.88 -2.68 -51.15
CA SER A 30 11.45 -2.95 -52.54
C SER A 30 11.53 -4.46 -52.85
N GLY A 31 11.15 -4.88 -54.06
CA GLY A 31 11.15 -6.30 -54.44
C GLY A 31 9.96 -7.07 -53.84
N ASN A 32 10.00 -8.41 -53.85
CA ASN A 32 8.92 -9.28 -53.35
C ASN A 32 7.52 -8.92 -53.90
N GLY A 33 7.42 -8.52 -55.17
CA GLY A 33 6.14 -8.15 -55.81
C GLY A 33 5.56 -6.79 -55.40
N LEU A 34 6.35 -5.90 -54.78
CA LEU A 34 5.92 -4.52 -54.51
C LEU A 34 5.93 -3.66 -55.78
N GLU A 35 4.80 -3.01 -56.10
CA GLU A 35 4.69 -2.05 -57.22
C GLU A 35 5.41 -0.72 -56.92
N LYS A 36 5.41 -0.29 -55.65
CA LYS A 36 6.05 0.95 -55.19
C LYS A 36 6.90 0.66 -53.96
N SER A 37 8.08 1.27 -53.90
CA SER A 37 8.94 1.19 -52.71
C SER A 37 8.24 1.74 -51.46
N SER A 38 8.53 1.13 -50.32
CA SER A 38 8.19 1.63 -48.99
C SER A 38 9.46 2.01 -48.22
N PHE A 39 9.32 2.74 -47.12
CA PHE A 39 10.45 3.34 -46.40
C PHE A 39 10.34 3.10 -44.91
N LEU A 40 11.45 2.74 -44.27
CA LEU A 40 11.57 2.61 -42.81
C LEU A 40 12.51 3.68 -42.28
N TYR A 41 12.04 4.45 -41.30
CA TYR A 41 12.82 5.46 -40.63
C TYR A 41 12.97 5.18 -39.14
N GLY A 42 14.20 5.17 -38.65
CA GLY A 42 14.56 4.97 -37.24
C GLY A 42 14.37 6.24 -36.42
N THR A 43 13.32 6.31 -35.60
CA THR A 43 13.02 7.47 -34.75
C THR A 43 13.73 7.42 -33.40
N MET A 44 13.80 8.57 -32.72
CA MET A 44 14.14 8.67 -31.31
C MET A 44 13.03 9.47 -30.60
N HIS A 45 12.46 8.91 -29.53
CA HIS A 45 11.27 9.44 -28.85
C HIS A 45 11.52 10.68 -27.96
N VAL A 46 12.25 11.67 -28.46
CA VAL A 46 12.63 12.90 -27.75
C VAL A 46 12.46 14.11 -28.65
N SER A 47 12.41 15.29 -28.03
CA SER A 47 12.26 16.57 -28.73
C SER A 47 13.58 17.26 -29.04
N LYS A 48 14.70 16.65 -28.68
CA LYS A 48 16.03 17.20 -28.94
C LYS A 48 16.32 17.37 -30.42
N LYS A 49 17.00 18.46 -30.78
CA LYS A 49 17.40 18.80 -32.16
C LYS A 49 18.19 17.71 -32.87
N VAL A 50 18.94 16.86 -32.14
CA VAL A 50 19.66 15.72 -32.72
C VAL A 50 18.73 14.74 -33.44
N ALA A 51 17.48 14.58 -32.96
CA ALA A 51 16.48 13.73 -33.62
C ALA A 51 15.98 14.33 -34.95
N PHE A 52 16.04 15.66 -35.09
CA PHE A 52 15.51 16.44 -36.22
C PHE A 52 16.56 16.82 -37.26
N ARG A 53 17.74 16.20 -37.24
CA ARG A 53 18.75 16.30 -38.30
C ARG A 53 18.32 15.47 -39.53
N LEU A 54 17.20 15.86 -40.13
CA LEU A 54 16.54 15.17 -41.23
C LEU A 54 17.12 15.63 -42.58
N ASP A 55 17.59 14.69 -43.39
CA ASP A 55 18.15 14.97 -44.72
C ASP A 55 17.06 15.11 -45.79
N ASP A 56 17.44 15.58 -46.99
CA ASP A 56 16.52 15.70 -48.13
C ASP A 56 15.81 14.38 -48.49
N VAL A 57 16.50 13.24 -48.37
CA VAL A 57 15.90 11.91 -48.65
C VAL A 57 14.75 11.57 -47.71
N PHE A 58 14.75 12.08 -46.46
CA PHE A 58 13.64 11.91 -45.53
C PHE A 58 12.37 12.53 -46.10
N TYR A 59 12.43 13.80 -46.48
CA TYR A 59 11.28 14.53 -47.02
C TYR A 59 10.83 13.96 -48.37
N LYS A 60 11.77 13.55 -49.24
CA LYS A 60 11.45 12.89 -50.50
C LYS A 60 10.70 11.57 -50.28
N ALA A 61 11.18 10.72 -49.38
CA ALA A 61 10.52 9.46 -49.04
C ALA A 61 9.15 9.68 -48.40
N LEU A 62 9.06 10.62 -47.45
CA LEU A 62 7.80 10.99 -46.80
C LEU A 62 6.78 11.49 -47.81
N ASN A 63 7.18 12.34 -48.76
CA ASN A 63 6.30 12.89 -49.79
C ASN A 63 5.89 11.84 -50.84
N LYS A 64 6.78 10.93 -51.24
CA LYS A 64 6.50 9.84 -52.20
C LYS A 64 5.52 8.77 -51.68
N SER A 65 5.45 8.59 -50.36
CA SER A 65 4.65 7.53 -49.74
C SER A 65 3.15 7.85 -49.75
N GLU A 66 2.30 6.84 -49.82
CA GLU A 66 0.83 7.01 -49.85
C GLU A 66 0.23 7.05 -48.45
N CYS A 67 0.85 6.39 -47.47
CA CYS A 67 0.43 6.41 -46.07
C CYS A 67 1.61 6.47 -45.09
N ILE A 68 1.31 6.86 -43.85
CA ILE A 68 2.25 6.85 -42.73
C ILE A 68 1.93 5.66 -41.82
N ALA A 69 2.96 4.91 -41.40
CA ALA A 69 2.82 3.85 -40.40
C ALA A 69 3.71 4.12 -39.17
N LEU A 70 3.12 4.15 -37.98
CA LEU A 70 3.84 4.38 -36.72
C LEU A 70 3.66 3.20 -35.77
N GLU A 71 4.51 3.07 -34.76
CA GLU A 71 4.34 2.03 -33.70
C GLU A 71 2.93 2.06 -33.11
N SER A 72 2.38 3.26 -32.91
CA SER A 72 0.96 3.43 -32.57
C SER A 72 0.42 4.77 -33.07
N ASP A 73 -0.91 4.84 -33.26
CA ASP A 73 -1.60 6.06 -33.67
C ASP A 73 -1.79 7.04 -32.48
N PRO A 74 -1.14 8.23 -32.50
CA PRO A 74 -1.25 9.22 -31.44
C PRO A 74 -2.68 9.73 -31.16
N SER A 75 -3.57 9.71 -32.16
CA SER A 75 -4.95 10.16 -32.01
C SER A 75 -5.76 9.30 -31.03
N THR A 76 -5.35 8.05 -30.82
CA THR A 76 -6.06 7.09 -29.95
C THR A 76 -5.55 7.07 -28.50
N TRP A 77 -4.43 7.74 -28.21
CA TRP A 77 -3.75 7.62 -26.93
C TRP A 77 -4.53 8.20 -25.75
N LEU A 78 -5.17 9.37 -25.93
CA LEU A 78 -5.92 10.02 -24.85
C LEU A 78 -7.09 9.16 -24.38
N GLU A 79 -7.88 8.63 -25.32
CA GLU A 79 -8.99 7.74 -25.00
C GLU A 79 -8.49 6.45 -24.34
N PHE A 80 -7.47 5.82 -24.90
CA PHE A 80 -6.89 4.60 -24.33
C PHE A 80 -6.39 4.82 -22.89
N ASN A 81 -5.66 5.90 -22.64
CA ASN A 81 -5.11 6.20 -21.32
C ASN A 81 -6.20 6.62 -20.32
N TYR A 82 -7.21 7.39 -20.75
CA TYR A 82 -8.36 7.74 -19.92
C TYR A 82 -9.11 6.49 -19.47
N ASN A 83 -9.44 5.61 -20.42
CA ASN A 83 -10.15 4.37 -20.15
C ASN A 83 -9.36 3.42 -19.25
N ASN A 84 -8.01 3.42 -19.28
CA ASN A 84 -7.21 2.58 -18.37
C ASN A 84 -6.95 3.23 -17.00
N SER A 85 -6.81 4.56 -16.92
CA SER A 85 -6.47 5.28 -15.68
C SER A 85 -7.65 5.37 -14.71
N MET A 86 -8.89 5.48 -15.22
CA MET A 86 -10.11 5.61 -14.40
C MET A 86 -10.47 4.36 -13.57
N PHE A 87 -9.76 3.26 -13.78
CA PHE A 87 -9.88 2.04 -12.97
C PHE A 87 -8.82 1.95 -11.88
N ASN A 88 -7.74 2.73 -11.90
CA ASN A 88 -6.74 2.70 -10.83
C ASN A 88 -7.17 3.59 -9.66
N PRO A 89 -7.45 3.04 -8.46
CA PRO A 89 -7.65 3.87 -7.28
C PRO A 89 -6.40 4.70 -7.01
N THR A 90 -6.57 5.98 -6.69
CA THR A 90 -5.64 6.60 -5.76
C THR A 90 -5.75 5.78 -4.46
N ASN A 91 -4.66 5.11 -4.07
CA ASN A 91 -4.56 4.50 -2.75
C ASN A 91 -4.65 5.63 -1.71
N ASN A 92 -5.87 6.02 -1.36
CA ASN A 92 -6.11 6.90 -0.25
C ASN A 92 -5.84 6.07 1.00
N SER A 93 -4.59 6.07 1.43
CA SER A 93 -4.22 5.62 2.77
C SER A 93 -4.94 6.55 3.74
N TYR A 94 -6.10 6.12 4.23
CA TYR A 94 -6.93 6.89 5.18
C TYR A 94 -6.39 6.79 6.62
N ASN A 95 -5.08 6.55 6.77
CA ASN A 95 -4.45 6.20 8.05
C ASN A 95 -4.58 7.30 9.12
N ASN A 96 -4.90 8.54 8.71
CA ASN A 96 -5.30 9.63 9.62
C ASN A 96 -6.58 10.32 9.11
N ASN A 97 -7.47 10.71 10.03
CA ASN A 97 -8.71 11.45 9.75
C ASN A 97 -9.64 10.78 8.71
N PHE A 98 -9.87 9.47 8.85
CA PHE A 98 -10.65 8.65 7.93
C PHE A 98 -11.94 9.33 7.45
N TYR A 99 -12.85 9.70 8.37
CA TYR A 99 -14.16 10.27 8.03
C TYR A 99 -14.08 11.67 7.43
N THR A 100 -13.17 12.53 7.92
CA THR A 100 -12.90 13.84 7.29
C THR A 100 -12.44 13.64 5.85
N ASN A 101 -11.52 12.72 5.62
CA ASN A 101 -11.00 12.44 4.29
C ASN A 101 -12.03 11.79 3.37
N LEU A 102 -13.12 11.20 3.87
CA LEU A 102 -14.21 10.76 3.01
C LEU A 102 -14.97 11.96 2.42
N PHE A 103 -15.25 12.99 3.20
CA PHE A 103 -16.23 14.03 2.86
C PHE A 103 -15.71 15.46 2.83
N LYS A 104 -14.42 15.71 3.08
CA LYS A 104 -13.87 17.06 3.04
C LYS A 104 -14.17 17.74 1.70
N LEU A 105 -14.77 18.91 1.78
CA LEU A 105 -14.98 19.83 0.67
C LEU A 105 -13.91 20.90 0.81
N GLU A 106 -12.82 20.72 0.07
CA GLU A 106 -11.62 21.55 0.17
C GLU A 106 -11.79 22.83 -0.62
N HIS A 107 -11.67 23.99 0.05
CA HIS A 107 -11.69 25.28 -0.64
C HIS A 107 -10.41 25.44 -1.47
N PRO A 108 -10.49 26.04 -2.66
CA PRO A 108 -9.31 26.28 -3.47
C PRO A 108 -8.45 27.33 -2.79
N ASN A 109 -7.18 27.01 -2.58
CA ASN A 109 -6.19 28.00 -2.16
C ASN A 109 -5.63 28.75 -3.38
N GLN A 110 -4.98 29.89 -3.12
CA GLN A 110 -4.41 30.73 -4.18
C GLN A 110 -3.46 29.94 -5.08
N LEU A 111 -2.59 29.11 -4.51
CA LEU A 111 -1.62 28.30 -5.27
C LEU A 111 -2.31 27.34 -6.26
N THR A 112 -3.45 26.76 -5.88
CA THR A 112 -4.25 25.88 -6.76
C THR A 112 -4.74 26.63 -7.99
N ILE A 113 -5.23 27.87 -7.81
CA ILE A 113 -5.66 28.73 -8.91
C ILE A 113 -4.47 29.11 -9.79
N ARG A 114 -3.37 29.60 -9.20
CA ARG A 114 -2.14 29.98 -9.93
C ARG A 114 -1.61 28.83 -10.78
N ASN A 115 -1.50 27.64 -10.20
CA ASN A 115 -1.06 26.44 -10.91
C ASN A 115 -2.00 26.06 -12.06
N SER A 116 -3.32 26.27 -11.89
CA SER A 116 -4.31 25.99 -12.95
C SER A 116 -4.26 26.99 -14.11
N ILE A 117 -3.69 28.18 -13.91
CA ILE A 117 -3.46 29.20 -14.95
C ILE A 117 -2.11 28.97 -15.63
N ARG A 118 -1.04 28.76 -14.84
CA ARG A 118 0.35 28.63 -15.28
C ARG A 118 0.62 27.36 -16.08
N ILE A 119 0.25 26.21 -15.52
CA ILE A 119 0.82 24.92 -15.90
C ILE A 119 0.03 24.35 -17.07
N ASP A 120 0.68 24.18 -18.21
CA ASP A 120 0.23 23.21 -19.19
C ASP A 120 0.32 21.83 -18.56
N SER A 121 -0.82 21.13 -18.50
CA SER A 121 -0.90 19.83 -17.84
C SER A 121 0.22 18.91 -18.35
N ARG A 122 0.84 18.14 -17.46
CA ARG A 122 1.80 17.09 -17.82
C ARG A 122 1.24 16.13 -18.89
N LEU A 123 -0.09 16.04 -19.00
CA LEU A 123 -0.75 15.32 -20.08
C LEU A 123 -0.51 15.97 -21.44
N ILE A 124 -0.71 17.29 -21.58
CA ILE A 124 -0.42 18.04 -22.82
C ILE A 124 1.04 17.83 -23.20
N GLU A 125 1.93 18.02 -22.22
CA GLU A 125 3.37 17.83 -22.39
C GLU A 125 3.67 16.42 -22.92
N GLY A 126 3.15 15.36 -22.27
CA GLY A 126 3.39 13.99 -22.69
C GLY A 126 2.79 13.60 -24.05
N TYR A 127 1.69 14.24 -24.47
CA TYR A 127 1.02 13.95 -25.73
C TYR A 127 1.62 14.71 -26.91
N LEU A 128 1.81 16.03 -26.79
CA LEU A 128 2.17 16.92 -27.89
C LEU A 128 3.67 17.25 -27.96
N TYR A 129 4.33 17.37 -26.82
CA TYR A 129 5.61 18.08 -26.75
C TYR A 129 6.80 17.23 -26.32
N ARG A 130 6.72 16.44 -25.23
CA ARG A 130 7.78 15.58 -24.64
C ARG A 130 9.14 16.27 -24.43
N LYS A 131 9.08 17.51 -23.98
CA LYS A 131 10.22 18.35 -23.68
C LYS A 131 10.73 18.18 -22.27
N ASP A 132 11.98 18.55 -22.09
CA ASP A 132 12.59 18.70 -20.78
C ASP A 132 12.54 20.17 -20.35
N PHE A 133 11.92 20.43 -19.20
CA PHE A 133 11.68 21.78 -18.68
C PHE A 133 12.97 22.60 -18.52
N GLY A 134 14.12 21.95 -18.28
CA GLY A 134 15.41 22.62 -18.15
C GLY A 134 16.07 22.98 -19.49
N SER A 135 15.63 22.39 -20.60
CA SER A 135 16.30 22.49 -21.90
C SER A 135 15.38 22.87 -23.07
N ASP A 136 14.14 23.33 -22.81
CA ASP A 136 13.12 23.68 -23.82
C ASP A 136 13.65 24.59 -24.96
N ASN A 137 14.50 25.58 -24.67
CA ASN A 137 15.10 26.46 -25.71
C ASN A 137 16.05 25.74 -26.69
N PHE A 138 16.52 24.54 -26.33
CA PHE A 138 17.44 23.71 -27.11
C PHE A 138 16.74 22.53 -27.78
N GLU A 139 15.43 22.42 -27.63
CA GLU A 139 14.59 21.37 -28.19
C GLU A 139 13.70 21.90 -29.31
N GLU A 140 13.08 20.98 -30.03
CA GLU A 140 12.07 21.23 -31.05
C GLU A 140 10.68 21.30 -30.41
N GLU A 141 9.70 21.83 -31.15
CA GLU A 141 8.35 22.05 -30.64
C GLU A 141 7.48 20.78 -30.57
N THR A 142 8.05 19.62 -30.89
CA THR A 142 7.45 18.29 -30.72
C THR A 142 8.56 17.22 -30.83
N TYR A 143 8.24 15.97 -30.55
CA TYR A 143 9.14 14.83 -30.76
C TYR A 143 8.92 14.21 -32.15
N LEU A 144 9.94 13.50 -32.64
CA LEU A 144 10.00 13.12 -34.06
C LEU A 144 8.82 12.25 -34.54
N ASP A 145 8.35 11.31 -33.72
CA ASP A 145 7.21 10.46 -34.08
C ASP A 145 5.93 11.29 -34.28
N MET A 146 5.70 12.30 -33.43
CA MET A 146 4.58 13.23 -33.57
C MET A 146 4.77 14.15 -34.78
N PHE A 147 5.99 14.59 -35.08
CA PHE A 147 6.27 15.33 -36.30
C PHE A 147 5.90 14.53 -37.57
N ILE A 148 6.27 13.24 -37.63
CA ILE A 148 5.91 12.35 -38.76
C ILE A 148 4.39 12.19 -38.86
N TYR A 149 3.70 11.98 -37.73
CA TYR A 149 2.24 11.95 -37.67
C TYR A 149 1.62 13.23 -38.22
N GLN A 150 2.08 14.39 -37.74
CA GLN A 150 1.59 15.71 -38.16
C GLN A 150 1.83 15.95 -39.65
N ALA A 151 3.03 15.64 -40.15
CA ALA A 151 3.36 15.77 -41.57
C ALA A 151 2.43 14.91 -42.45
N GLY A 152 2.16 13.66 -42.05
CA GLY A 152 1.21 12.78 -42.74
C GLY A 152 -0.21 13.34 -42.76
N LYS A 153 -0.74 13.69 -41.58
CA LYS A 153 -2.11 14.23 -41.46
C LYS A 153 -2.29 15.53 -42.23
N LYS A 154 -1.31 16.45 -42.17
CA LYS A 154 -1.36 17.72 -42.91
C LYS A 154 -1.35 17.53 -44.43
N GLN A 155 -0.72 16.46 -44.90
CA GLN A 155 -0.73 16.06 -46.31
C GLN A 155 -1.88 15.10 -46.67
N LYS A 156 -2.88 14.92 -45.79
CA LYS A 156 -4.04 14.02 -45.97
C LYS A 156 -3.67 12.54 -46.20
N LYS A 157 -2.52 12.11 -45.68
CA LYS A 157 -2.08 10.70 -45.75
C LYS A 157 -2.74 9.89 -44.63
N PRO A 158 -3.25 8.68 -44.89
CA PRO A 158 -3.75 7.79 -43.84
C PRO A 158 -2.65 7.47 -42.81
N ILE A 159 -3.02 7.39 -41.54
CA ILE A 159 -2.14 6.97 -40.44
C ILE A 159 -2.50 5.55 -40.06
N ILE A 160 -1.50 4.67 -39.98
CA ILE A 160 -1.68 3.26 -39.66
C ILE A 160 -0.84 2.90 -38.42
N SER A 161 -1.46 2.16 -37.49
CA SER A 161 -0.82 1.64 -36.29
C SER A 161 -0.18 0.28 -36.58
N LEU A 162 1.12 0.14 -36.35
CA LEU A 162 1.84 -1.13 -36.52
C LEU A 162 1.66 -2.07 -35.32
N GLU A 163 1.30 -1.55 -34.15
CA GLU A 163 1.03 -2.34 -32.96
C GLU A 163 -0.40 -2.16 -32.44
N ASN A 164 -0.88 -3.15 -31.68
CA ASN A 164 -2.03 -2.97 -30.81
C ASN A 164 -1.59 -2.28 -29.51
N LEU A 165 -2.20 -1.14 -29.16
CA LEU A 165 -1.83 -0.36 -27.97
C LEU A 165 -1.91 -1.15 -26.66
N ALA A 166 -2.93 -2.00 -26.49
CA ALA A 166 -3.09 -2.80 -25.27
C ALA A 166 -1.98 -3.85 -25.14
N GLU A 167 -1.64 -4.51 -26.25
CA GLU A 167 -0.56 -5.49 -26.31
C GLU A 167 0.81 -4.83 -26.12
N SER A 168 1.07 -3.72 -26.81
CA SER A 168 2.32 -2.95 -26.69
C SER A 168 2.53 -2.47 -25.24
N ARG A 169 1.49 -1.95 -24.57
CA ARG A 169 1.54 -1.59 -23.14
C ARG A 169 1.78 -2.77 -22.22
N TYR A 170 1.16 -3.92 -22.49
CA TYR A 170 1.42 -5.15 -21.74
C TYR A 170 2.88 -5.61 -21.88
N LEU A 171 3.41 -5.64 -23.10
CA LEU A 171 4.79 -6.07 -23.39
C LEU A 171 5.83 -5.11 -22.79
N THR A 172 5.65 -3.80 -22.95
CA THR A 172 6.55 -2.79 -22.37
C THR A 172 6.54 -2.83 -20.84
N THR A 173 5.37 -2.92 -20.21
CA THR A 173 5.26 -3.08 -18.75
C THR A 173 5.93 -4.36 -18.28
N LYS A 174 5.78 -5.44 -19.04
CA LYS A 174 6.43 -6.72 -18.76
C LYS A 174 7.95 -6.63 -18.91
N ALA A 175 8.46 -5.93 -19.90
CA ALA A 175 9.90 -5.75 -20.09
C ALA A 175 10.54 -5.01 -18.90
N SER A 176 9.89 -3.96 -18.39
CA SER A 176 10.40 -3.09 -17.31
C SER A 176 10.69 -3.78 -15.98
N TYR A 177 10.28 -5.03 -15.77
CA TYR A 177 10.60 -5.76 -14.54
C TYR A 177 12.04 -6.27 -14.47
N ASN A 178 12.67 -6.51 -15.62
CA ASN A 178 14.06 -6.96 -15.65
C ASN A 178 14.84 -6.19 -16.73
N PRO A 179 14.91 -4.84 -16.62
CA PRO A 179 15.32 -3.99 -17.73
C PRO A 179 16.82 -4.04 -18.01
N THR A 180 17.63 -4.18 -16.96
CA THR A 180 19.09 -4.04 -17.03
C THR A 180 19.80 -5.22 -16.39
N LYS A 181 20.96 -5.58 -16.93
CA LYS A 181 21.88 -6.53 -16.31
C LYS A 181 22.40 -5.96 -14.98
N LYS A 182 22.74 -6.83 -14.02
CA LYS A 182 23.35 -6.41 -12.74
C LYS A 182 24.64 -5.60 -12.94
N LYS A 183 25.41 -5.97 -13.96
CA LYS A 183 26.59 -5.24 -14.44
C LYS A 183 26.51 -5.20 -15.96
N PRO A 184 26.62 -4.03 -16.61
CA PRO A 184 26.77 -3.95 -18.05
C PRO A 184 28.02 -4.69 -18.52
N ASP A 185 28.13 -5.00 -19.81
CA ASP A 185 29.34 -5.66 -20.33
C ASP A 185 30.58 -4.77 -20.15
N THR A 186 31.75 -5.39 -20.00
CA THR A 186 33.01 -4.71 -19.59
C THR A 186 33.45 -3.60 -20.55
N TRP A 187 33.24 -3.77 -21.85
CA TRP A 187 33.58 -2.76 -22.86
C TRP A 187 32.75 -1.48 -22.69
N LEU A 188 31.46 -1.61 -22.36
CA LEU A 188 30.57 -0.47 -22.17
C LEU A 188 30.86 0.25 -20.86
N GLN A 189 31.23 -0.49 -19.80
CA GLN A 189 31.71 0.13 -18.57
C GLN A 189 32.96 0.99 -18.82
N LYS A 190 33.93 0.47 -19.59
CA LYS A 190 35.12 1.24 -19.99
C LYS A 190 34.74 2.48 -20.81
N LEU A 191 33.77 2.36 -21.71
CA LEU A 191 33.28 3.50 -22.48
C LEU A 191 32.64 4.57 -21.58
N PHE A 192 31.81 4.17 -20.61
CA PHE A 192 31.19 5.08 -19.64
C PHE A 192 32.18 5.78 -18.70
N THR A 193 33.39 5.23 -18.49
CA THR A 193 34.45 5.94 -17.76
C THR A 193 35.13 7.04 -18.58
N ARG A 194 35.02 6.99 -19.92
CA ARG A 194 35.67 7.94 -20.84
C ARG A 194 34.70 8.99 -21.36
N GLU A 195 33.43 8.63 -21.54
CA GLU A 195 32.41 9.49 -22.10
C GLU A 195 31.09 9.35 -21.33
N ASN A 196 30.33 10.43 -21.22
CA ASN A 196 29.04 10.41 -20.55
C ASN A 196 28.05 9.50 -21.33
N PRO A 197 27.36 8.55 -20.66
CA PRO A 197 26.34 7.68 -21.27
C PRO A 197 25.31 8.42 -22.13
N TYR A 198 24.95 9.64 -21.73
CA TYR A 198 24.03 10.49 -22.47
C TYR A 198 24.59 10.90 -23.84
N PHE A 199 25.85 11.34 -23.90
CA PHE A 199 26.50 11.73 -25.15
C PHE A 199 26.70 10.52 -26.07
N ILE A 200 27.05 9.36 -25.51
CA ILE A 200 27.19 8.12 -26.28
C ILE A 200 25.88 7.81 -27.04
N GLN A 201 24.73 7.90 -26.37
CA GLN A 201 23.43 7.64 -27.02
C GLN A 201 23.13 8.65 -28.14
N GLU A 202 23.34 9.95 -27.88
CA GLU A 202 23.10 10.99 -28.88
C GLU A 202 24.06 10.93 -30.06
N ASN A 203 25.34 10.67 -29.80
CA ASN A 203 26.39 10.53 -30.81
C ASN A 203 26.10 9.32 -31.69
N THR A 204 25.77 8.18 -31.09
CA THR A 204 25.38 6.96 -31.83
C THR A 204 24.23 7.22 -32.79
N TYR A 205 23.19 7.94 -32.36
CA TYR A 205 22.06 8.31 -33.23
C TYR A 205 22.47 9.35 -34.29
N ARG A 206 23.25 10.38 -33.90
CA ARG A 206 23.74 11.44 -34.81
C ARG A 206 24.61 10.89 -35.94
N GLU A 207 25.41 9.89 -35.62
CA GLU A 207 26.28 9.16 -36.54
C GLU A 207 25.53 8.06 -37.31
N ARG A 208 24.25 7.81 -37.01
CA ARG A 208 23.40 6.78 -37.66
C ARG A 208 23.93 5.36 -37.49
N ASN A 209 24.66 5.12 -36.41
CA ASN A 209 25.31 3.85 -36.13
C ASN A 209 24.36 2.91 -35.38
N LEU A 210 23.48 2.24 -36.13
CA LEU A 210 22.51 1.32 -35.54
C LEU A 210 23.16 0.05 -34.98
N ASP A 211 24.31 -0.36 -35.50
CA ASP A 211 25.10 -1.48 -34.96
C ASP A 211 25.58 -1.20 -33.53
N LEU A 212 26.11 0.00 -33.28
CA LEU A 212 26.53 0.43 -31.95
C LEU A 212 25.32 0.59 -31.02
N LEU A 213 24.19 1.12 -31.52
CA LEU A 213 22.95 1.22 -30.74
C LEU A 213 22.48 -0.16 -30.26
N ASP A 214 22.47 -1.16 -31.15
CA ASP A 214 22.11 -2.52 -30.80
C ASP A 214 23.08 -3.14 -29.78
N SER A 215 24.38 -2.90 -29.98
CA SER A 215 25.45 -3.40 -29.12
C SER A 215 25.36 -2.81 -27.70
N ILE A 216 25.12 -1.51 -27.57
CA ILE A 216 24.86 -0.84 -26.28
C ILE A 216 23.63 -1.46 -25.62
N GLY A 217 22.53 -1.60 -26.36
CA GLY A 217 21.31 -2.25 -25.86
C GLY A 217 21.58 -3.67 -25.36
N ASN A 218 22.35 -4.48 -26.09
CA ASN A 218 22.73 -5.83 -25.67
C ASN A 218 23.62 -5.83 -24.43
N ALA A 219 24.53 -4.86 -24.32
CA ALA A 219 25.46 -4.74 -23.21
C ALA A 219 24.78 -4.28 -21.91
N VAL A 220 23.73 -3.46 -21.98
CA VAL A 220 23.00 -2.96 -20.81
C VAL A 220 21.80 -3.85 -20.45
N ASN A 221 21.03 -4.30 -21.43
CA ASN A 221 19.73 -4.92 -21.19
C ASN A 221 19.83 -6.43 -20.96
N THR A 222 18.87 -6.97 -20.21
CA THR A 222 18.74 -8.43 -20.11
C THR A 222 18.11 -9.02 -21.37
N PRO A 223 18.36 -10.31 -21.68
CA PRO A 223 17.64 -11.00 -22.76
C PRO A 223 16.11 -10.94 -22.59
N PHE A 224 15.62 -10.97 -21.34
CA PHE A 224 14.19 -10.86 -21.04
C PHE A 224 13.62 -9.51 -21.44
N PHE A 225 14.34 -8.41 -21.16
CA PHE A 225 13.92 -7.07 -21.59
C PHE A 225 13.88 -6.99 -23.11
N ARG A 226 14.94 -7.40 -23.81
CA ARG A 226 15.02 -7.32 -25.27
C ARG A 226 13.94 -8.17 -25.97
N GLU A 227 13.65 -9.35 -25.44
CA GLU A 227 12.57 -10.21 -25.96
C GLU A 227 11.19 -9.54 -25.93
N HIS A 228 10.87 -8.81 -24.86
CA HIS A 228 9.55 -8.20 -24.67
C HIS A 228 9.47 -6.75 -25.17
N MET A 229 10.55 -5.97 -25.05
CA MET A 229 10.63 -4.57 -25.47
C MET A 229 10.87 -4.43 -26.97
N LEU A 230 11.57 -5.38 -27.59
CA LEU A 230 11.98 -5.30 -29.01
C LEU A 230 11.46 -6.50 -29.80
N TYR A 231 11.92 -7.73 -29.55
CA TYR A 231 11.78 -8.82 -30.54
C TYR A 231 10.33 -9.25 -30.82
N LYS A 232 9.49 -9.38 -29.80
CA LYS A 232 8.06 -9.69 -30.01
C LYS A 232 7.33 -8.55 -30.72
N ARG A 233 7.67 -7.30 -30.36
CA ARG A 233 7.13 -6.09 -30.98
C ARG A 233 7.56 -5.98 -32.45
N ASN A 234 8.83 -6.24 -32.76
CA ASN A 234 9.37 -6.31 -34.13
C ASN A 234 8.59 -7.29 -34.99
N LYS A 235 8.37 -8.52 -34.49
CA LYS A 235 7.61 -9.53 -35.22
C LYS A 235 6.19 -9.06 -35.52
N ASN A 236 5.51 -8.46 -34.54
CA ASN A 236 4.16 -7.94 -34.73
C ASN A 236 4.13 -6.83 -35.78
N MET A 237 5.05 -5.86 -35.69
CA MET A 237 5.16 -4.74 -36.64
C MET A 237 5.50 -5.23 -38.06
N VAL A 238 6.41 -6.19 -38.21
CA VAL A 238 6.80 -6.76 -39.51
C VAL A 238 5.62 -7.46 -40.18
N ASN A 239 4.80 -8.20 -39.44
CA ASN A 239 3.62 -8.84 -40.01
C ASN A 239 2.61 -7.81 -40.56
N VAL A 240 2.45 -6.68 -39.87
CA VAL A 240 1.59 -5.59 -40.33
C VAL A 240 2.21 -4.89 -41.55
N LEU A 241 3.51 -4.60 -41.52
CA LEU A 241 4.23 -3.99 -42.65
C LEU A 241 4.16 -4.87 -43.91
N ASP A 242 4.47 -6.16 -43.80
CA ASP A 242 4.40 -7.17 -44.86
C ASP A 242 3.02 -7.13 -45.55
N SER A 243 1.95 -7.20 -44.76
CA SER A 243 0.59 -7.13 -45.29
C SER A 243 0.24 -5.80 -45.97
N LEU A 244 0.73 -4.67 -45.45
CA LEU A 244 0.35 -3.35 -45.95
C LEU A 244 1.10 -2.95 -47.21
N MET A 245 2.40 -3.26 -47.29
CA MET A 245 3.29 -2.77 -48.36
C MET A 245 2.86 -3.29 -49.74
N HIS A 246 2.25 -4.47 -49.83
CA HIS A 246 1.71 -5.00 -51.09
C HIS A 246 0.57 -4.16 -51.67
N SER A 247 -0.12 -3.36 -50.85
CA SER A 247 -1.27 -2.56 -51.29
C SER A 247 -0.95 -1.08 -51.49
N LYS A 248 0.04 -0.54 -50.76
CA LYS A 248 0.35 0.90 -50.71
C LYS A 248 1.82 1.13 -50.38
N SER A 249 2.39 2.21 -50.92
CA SER A 249 3.69 2.72 -50.50
C SER A 249 3.62 3.36 -49.11
N ILE A 250 4.50 2.94 -48.20
CA ILE A 250 4.45 3.33 -46.78
C ILE A 250 5.68 4.15 -46.40
N PHE A 251 5.50 5.22 -45.63
CA PHE A 251 6.57 5.80 -44.82
C PHE A 251 6.38 5.38 -43.36
N SER A 252 7.27 4.54 -42.84
CA SER A 252 7.18 4.05 -41.48
C SER A 252 8.15 4.75 -40.54
N GLY A 253 7.66 5.26 -39.41
CA GLY A 253 8.46 5.75 -38.29
C GLY A 253 8.43 4.77 -37.12
N ILE A 254 9.57 4.14 -36.83
CA ILE A 254 9.74 3.14 -35.77
C ILE A 254 11.02 3.44 -35.00
N GLY A 255 11.04 3.22 -33.68
CA GLY A 255 12.19 3.54 -32.85
C GLY A 255 13.46 2.87 -33.38
N ALA A 256 14.56 3.62 -33.47
CA ALA A 256 15.80 3.17 -34.11
C ALA A 256 16.34 1.84 -33.56
N ALA A 257 16.09 1.54 -32.27
CA ALA A 257 16.47 0.28 -31.63
C ALA A 257 15.74 -0.96 -32.19
N HIS A 258 14.64 -0.79 -32.93
CA HIS A 258 13.87 -1.88 -33.55
C HIS A 258 14.47 -2.36 -34.88
N LEU A 259 15.28 -1.53 -35.55
CA LEU A 259 15.80 -1.77 -36.90
C LEU A 259 16.95 -2.78 -36.99
N PRO A 260 18.05 -2.67 -36.20
CA PRO A 260 19.27 -3.45 -36.41
C PRO A 260 19.25 -4.85 -35.78
N GLY A 261 20.24 -5.65 -36.17
CA GLY A 261 20.54 -6.95 -35.57
C GLY A 261 19.75 -8.13 -36.16
N LYS A 262 20.07 -9.35 -35.71
CA LYS A 262 19.49 -10.60 -36.25
C LYS A 262 17.97 -10.66 -36.16
N LYS A 263 17.41 -10.11 -35.08
CA LYS A 263 15.95 -10.01 -34.84
C LYS A 263 15.43 -8.57 -35.04
N GLY A 264 16.17 -7.75 -35.79
CA GLY A 264 15.77 -6.41 -36.19
C GLY A 264 14.80 -6.45 -37.38
N ILE A 265 14.00 -5.40 -37.53
CA ILE A 265 12.99 -5.31 -38.60
C ILE A 265 13.62 -5.40 -39.99
N ILE A 266 14.81 -4.81 -40.20
CA ILE A 266 15.51 -4.86 -41.49
C ILE A 266 15.79 -6.30 -41.90
N ASN A 267 16.38 -7.10 -41.00
CA ASN A 267 16.67 -8.50 -41.29
C ASN A 267 15.40 -9.33 -41.46
N MET A 268 14.38 -9.10 -40.63
CA MET A 268 13.11 -9.83 -40.73
C MET A 268 12.40 -9.60 -42.07
N LEU A 269 12.53 -8.41 -42.67
CA LEU A 269 12.00 -8.14 -44.01
C LEU A 269 12.85 -8.77 -45.11
N ILE A 270 14.19 -8.76 -44.97
CA ILE A 270 15.08 -9.47 -45.92
C ILE A 270 14.78 -10.98 -45.91
N GLU A 271 14.59 -11.57 -44.73
CA GLU A 271 14.20 -12.98 -44.57
C GLU A 271 12.83 -13.30 -45.18
N LYS A 272 11.95 -12.30 -45.33
CA LYS A 272 10.66 -12.40 -46.03
C LYS A 272 10.75 -12.22 -47.54
N GLY A 273 11.95 -11.96 -48.09
CA GLY A 273 12.18 -11.84 -49.53
C GLY A 273 12.24 -10.40 -50.06
N TYR A 274 12.12 -9.38 -49.19
CA TYR A 274 12.26 -7.99 -49.62
C TYR A 274 13.73 -7.58 -49.80
N THR A 275 13.97 -6.67 -50.74
CA THR A 275 15.23 -5.95 -50.87
C THR A 275 15.19 -4.70 -50.00
N VAL A 276 16.11 -4.60 -49.04
CA VAL A 276 16.20 -3.46 -48.11
C VAL A 276 17.53 -2.73 -48.28
N LYS A 277 17.50 -1.46 -48.68
CA LYS A 277 18.69 -0.65 -49.00
C LYS A 277 18.77 0.62 -48.13
N PRO A 278 19.96 1.01 -47.62
CA PRO A 278 20.11 2.25 -46.89
C PRO A 278 20.00 3.45 -47.83
N LEU A 279 19.30 4.51 -47.41
CA LEU A 279 19.26 5.80 -48.10
C LEU A 279 19.97 6.87 -47.27
N VAL A 280 20.85 7.64 -47.91
CA VAL A 280 21.56 8.77 -47.29
C VAL A 280 21.59 9.96 -48.24
N SER A 281 21.54 11.18 -47.71
CA SER A 281 21.86 12.38 -48.49
C SER A 281 22.44 13.47 -47.59
N LYS A 282 22.94 14.55 -48.19
CA LYS A 282 23.19 15.77 -47.42
C LYS A 282 21.84 16.44 -47.11
N GLN A 283 21.81 17.24 -46.04
CA GLN A 283 20.72 18.19 -45.81
C GLN A 283 21.03 19.46 -46.59
N THR A 284 20.22 19.80 -47.59
CA THR A 284 20.38 21.02 -48.38
C THR A 284 19.31 22.05 -48.01
N THR A 285 19.21 23.12 -48.79
CA THR A 285 18.10 24.09 -48.67
C THR A 285 16.74 23.43 -48.93
N PHE A 286 16.69 22.33 -49.70
CA PHE A 286 15.45 21.58 -49.95
C PHE A 286 14.83 21.06 -48.66
N GLY A 287 15.57 20.30 -47.84
CA GLY A 287 15.05 19.75 -46.57
C GLY A 287 14.63 20.86 -45.59
N LYS A 288 15.37 21.97 -45.54
CA LYS A 288 14.99 23.14 -44.72
C LYS A 288 13.68 23.77 -45.22
N HIS A 289 13.51 23.90 -46.53
CA HIS A 289 12.30 24.45 -47.13
C HIS A 289 11.09 23.55 -46.88
N GLU A 290 11.22 22.23 -47.08
CA GLU A 290 10.14 21.26 -46.82
C GLU A 290 9.77 21.21 -45.34
N LYS A 291 10.75 21.26 -44.41
CA LYS A 291 10.46 21.39 -42.97
C LYS A 291 9.64 22.64 -42.68
N ASN A 292 10.12 23.80 -43.13
CA ASN A 292 9.46 25.08 -42.89
C ASN A 292 8.04 25.11 -43.49
N LYS A 293 7.86 24.53 -44.68
CA LYS A 293 6.54 24.35 -45.32
C LYS A 293 5.60 23.54 -44.43
N LEU A 294 6.05 22.41 -43.88
CA LEU A 294 5.24 21.57 -42.99
C LEU A 294 4.96 22.20 -41.63
N ASP A 295 5.93 22.92 -41.06
CA ASP A 295 5.78 23.63 -39.79
C ASP A 295 4.81 24.82 -39.92
N ASN A 296 4.79 25.48 -41.09
CA ASN A 296 3.89 26.60 -41.39
C ASN A 296 2.50 26.17 -41.86
N LEU A 297 2.36 24.95 -42.39
CA LEU A 297 1.08 24.45 -42.87
C LEU A 297 0.14 24.18 -41.68
N LEU A 298 -0.94 24.94 -41.60
CA LEU A 298 -2.02 24.74 -40.63
C LEU A 298 -3.25 24.17 -41.36
N ILE A 299 -3.86 23.14 -40.79
CA ILE A 299 -5.10 22.56 -41.31
C ILE A 299 -6.26 23.04 -40.44
N LYS A 300 -7.38 23.37 -41.09
CA LYS A 300 -8.62 23.72 -40.39
C LYS A 300 -9.02 22.59 -39.43
N PRO A 301 -9.20 22.86 -38.12
CA PRO A 301 -9.62 21.85 -37.18
C PRO A 301 -11.04 21.38 -37.43
N GLU A 302 -11.30 20.12 -37.11
CA GLU A 302 -12.65 19.60 -36.97
C GLU A 302 -13.14 19.93 -35.56
N LEU A 303 -14.13 20.82 -35.48
CA LEU A 303 -14.73 21.26 -34.22
C LEU A 303 -16.13 20.71 -34.10
N THR A 304 -16.39 19.99 -33.00
CA THR A 304 -17.73 19.49 -32.68
C THR A 304 -18.22 20.09 -31.37
N LEU A 305 -19.52 20.31 -31.27
CA LEU A 305 -20.12 20.83 -30.04
C LEU A 305 -20.08 19.72 -28.96
N GLN A 306 -19.37 19.97 -27.87
CA GLN A 306 -19.19 19.01 -26.78
C GLN A 306 -19.68 19.63 -25.47
N SER A 307 -20.25 18.80 -24.59
CA SER A 307 -20.67 19.22 -23.25
C SER A 307 -19.89 18.48 -22.18
N THR A 308 -19.64 19.14 -21.05
CA THR A 308 -19.16 18.44 -19.84
C THR A 308 -20.18 17.38 -19.39
N PRO A 309 -19.78 16.34 -18.64
CA PRO A 309 -20.68 15.25 -18.22
C PRO A 309 -21.98 15.70 -17.52
N ASP A 310 -21.94 16.80 -16.76
CA ASP A 310 -23.08 17.42 -16.08
C ASP A 310 -23.89 18.38 -16.96
N LYS A 311 -23.49 18.54 -18.23
CA LYS A 311 -24.01 19.51 -19.19
C LYS A 311 -23.96 20.95 -18.67
N PHE A 312 -23.02 21.24 -17.76
CA PHE A 312 -22.88 22.57 -17.18
C PHE A 312 -22.24 23.55 -18.17
N LEU A 313 -21.24 23.09 -18.93
CA LEU A 313 -20.55 23.85 -19.96
C LEU A 313 -20.65 23.10 -21.28
N THR A 314 -20.99 23.83 -22.34
CA THR A 314 -20.97 23.35 -23.73
C THR A 314 -20.08 24.27 -24.55
N ILE A 315 -19.21 23.69 -25.38
CA ILE A 315 -18.23 24.42 -26.20
C ILE A 315 -17.83 23.58 -27.41
N LYS A 316 -17.50 24.21 -28.54
CA LYS A 316 -16.84 23.56 -29.66
C LYS A 316 -15.44 23.09 -29.24
N SER A 317 -15.12 21.83 -29.50
CA SER A 317 -13.89 21.17 -29.07
C SER A 317 -13.33 20.27 -30.18
N PHE A 318 -12.03 20.01 -30.13
CA PHE A 318 -11.31 19.08 -31.03
C PHE A 318 -11.63 17.61 -30.74
N ASP A 319 -12.00 17.30 -29.49
CA ASP A 319 -12.26 15.95 -29.01
C ASP A 319 -13.31 15.99 -27.88
N ILE A 320 -13.84 14.83 -27.52
CA ILE A 320 -14.77 14.63 -26.41
C ILE A 320 -14.13 15.12 -25.10
N LEU A 321 -14.89 15.90 -24.33
CA LEU A 321 -14.47 16.43 -23.02
C LEU A 321 -14.46 15.33 -21.95
N ARG A 322 -13.35 14.58 -21.88
CA ARG A 322 -13.11 13.53 -20.86
C ARG A 322 -12.69 14.15 -19.52
N GLU A 323 -13.39 13.80 -18.45
CA GLU A 323 -13.21 14.42 -17.14
C GLU A 323 -12.17 13.69 -16.27
N PHE A 324 -11.08 14.36 -15.95
CA PHE A 324 -10.16 13.95 -14.89
C PHE A 324 -10.51 14.71 -13.60
N SER A 325 -10.98 14.01 -12.56
CA SER A 325 -11.39 14.66 -11.30
C SER A 325 -10.52 14.24 -10.12
N HIS A 326 -10.03 15.23 -9.37
CA HIS A 326 -9.26 15.01 -8.14
C HIS A 326 -9.43 16.19 -7.17
N ALA A 327 -9.70 15.92 -5.89
CA ALA A 327 -9.74 16.91 -4.81
C ALA A 327 -10.56 18.19 -5.11
N GLY A 328 -11.75 18.06 -5.70
CA GLY A 328 -12.62 19.21 -6.02
C GLY A 328 -12.25 19.95 -7.33
N LEU A 329 -11.21 19.49 -8.02
CA LEU A 329 -10.72 20.00 -9.30
C LEU A 329 -11.14 19.03 -10.43
N LYS A 330 -11.60 19.59 -11.55
CA LYS A 330 -12.00 18.84 -12.74
C LYS A 330 -11.26 19.40 -13.93
N TYR A 331 -10.58 18.53 -14.66
CA TYR A 331 -9.74 18.88 -15.79
C TYR A 331 -10.20 18.14 -17.03
N TYR A 332 -10.31 18.86 -18.15
CA TYR A 332 -10.66 18.33 -19.45
C TYR A 332 -9.58 18.75 -20.44
N LEU A 333 -9.18 17.82 -21.31
CA LEU A 333 -8.16 18.03 -22.33
C LEU A 333 -8.70 17.57 -23.68
N ALA A 334 -8.61 18.45 -24.68
CA ALA A 334 -8.87 18.16 -26.07
C ALA A 334 -7.68 18.63 -26.90
N PRO A 335 -6.76 17.73 -27.29
CA PRO A 335 -5.61 18.07 -28.11
C PRO A 335 -5.96 18.04 -29.60
N ASP A 336 -5.56 19.05 -30.36
CA ASP A 336 -5.43 18.95 -31.82
C ASP A 336 -4.02 18.42 -32.13
N MET A 337 -3.93 17.09 -32.18
CA MET A 337 -2.68 16.39 -32.46
C MET A 337 -2.05 16.80 -33.81
N THR A 338 -2.86 17.22 -34.79
CA THR A 338 -2.39 17.53 -36.16
C THR A 338 -1.68 18.88 -36.24
N ASN A 339 -2.21 19.89 -35.58
CA ASN A 339 -1.64 21.24 -35.59
C ASN A 339 -0.75 21.52 -34.36
N GLY A 340 -0.71 20.61 -33.38
CA GLY A 340 0.03 20.82 -32.14
C GLY A 340 -0.61 21.88 -31.24
N ALA A 341 -1.93 22.01 -31.32
CA ALA A 341 -2.75 22.91 -30.52
C ALA A 341 -3.56 22.14 -29.48
N PHE A 342 -4.13 22.82 -28.50
CA PHE A 342 -4.90 22.18 -27.44
C PHE A 342 -5.95 23.12 -26.86
N LEU A 343 -7.08 22.54 -26.46
CA LEU A 343 -8.10 23.17 -25.63
C LEU A 343 -8.12 22.46 -24.27
N THR A 344 -8.07 23.24 -23.20
CA THR A 344 -8.19 22.74 -21.84
C THR A 344 -9.22 23.50 -21.05
N ILE A 345 -9.89 22.77 -20.16
CA ILE A 345 -10.89 23.33 -19.27
C ILE A 345 -10.57 22.85 -17.87
N THR A 346 -10.40 23.78 -16.94
CA THR A 346 -10.21 23.52 -15.53
C THR A 346 -11.38 24.12 -14.75
N ARG A 347 -12.13 23.27 -14.04
CA ARG A 347 -13.25 23.68 -13.19
C ARG A 347 -12.90 23.38 -11.74
N ILE A 348 -13.03 24.38 -10.88
CA ILE A 348 -12.57 24.35 -9.51
C ILE A 348 -13.75 24.70 -8.61
N ASN A 349 -14.22 23.74 -7.81
CA ASN A 349 -15.28 24.01 -6.83
C ASN A 349 -14.81 25.06 -5.83
N THR A 350 -15.63 26.06 -5.53
CA THR A 350 -15.26 27.13 -4.59
C THR A 350 -15.72 26.85 -3.17
N PHE A 351 -16.86 26.18 -3.04
CA PHE A 351 -17.55 25.91 -1.77
C PHE A 351 -17.75 27.16 -0.90
N GLU A 352 -17.82 28.36 -1.48
CA GLU A 352 -17.92 29.65 -0.75
C GLU A 352 -19.16 29.76 0.17
N TYR A 353 -20.10 28.83 0.07
CA TYR A 353 -21.24 28.69 0.98
C TYR A 353 -20.90 28.00 2.32
N LEU A 354 -19.67 27.50 2.49
CA LEU A 354 -19.13 26.95 3.74
C LEU A 354 -18.10 27.92 4.36
N PRO A 355 -17.82 27.81 5.66
CA PRO A 355 -16.89 28.71 6.34
C PRO A 355 -15.50 28.66 5.70
N HIS A 356 -14.97 29.82 5.30
CA HIS A 356 -13.71 29.93 4.58
C HIS A 356 -12.92 31.17 5.00
N GLU A 357 -11.64 30.99 5.34
CA GLU A 357 -10.81 32.09 5.83
C GLU A 357 -10.38 33.07 4.72
N LYS A 358 -10.20 32.63 3.47
CA LYS A 358 -9.56 33.44 2.41
C LYS A 358 -10.21 33.29 1.02
N PRO A 359 -11.45 33.79 0.80
CA PRO A 359 -12.13 33.66 -0.49
C PRO A 359 -11.34 34.27 -1.66
N ILE A 360 -11.50 33.67 -2.84
CA ILE A 360 -10.81 34.08 -4.08
C ILE A 360 -11.80 34.85 -4.95
N SER A 361 -11.53 36.15 -5.14
CA SER A 361 -12.29 37.02 -6.02
C SER A 361 -11.65 37.08 -7.41
N LEU A 362 -12.42 37.50 -8.42
CA LEU A 362 -11.87 37.76 -9.76
C LEU A 362 -10.79 38.85 -9.74
N GLN A 363 -10.91 39.86 -8.86
CA GLN A 363 -9.90 40.89 -8.69
C GLN A 363 -8.59 40.33 -8.15
N LYS A 364 -8.64 39.40 -7.17
CA LYS A 364 -7.44 38.71 -6.71
C LYS A 364 -6.80 37.88 -7.81
N ILE A 365 -7.60 37.23 -8.66
CA ILE A 365 -7.09 36.50 -9.82
C ILE A 365 -6.44 37.46 -10.81
N ASP A 366 -7.09 38.59 -11.11
CA ASP A 366 -6.59 39.61 -12.04
C ASP A 366 -5.19 40.12 -11.66
N ASN A 367 -4.98 40.38 -10.36
CA ASN A 367 -3.68 40.81 -9.83
C ASN A 367 -2.57 39.76 -10.02
N LEU A 368 -2.92 38.48 -10.15
CA LEU A 368 -1.95 37.39 -10.33
C LEU A 368 -1.61 37.14 -11.80
N LEU A 369 -2.43 37.62 -12.74
CA LEU A 369 -2.29 37.30 -14.17
C LEU A 369 -0.97 37.79 -14.76
N TYR A 370 -0.44 38.92 -14.29
CA TYR A 370 0.87 39.42 -14.72
C TYR A 370 2.01 38.43 -14.44
N GLU A 371 1.93 37.69 -13.32
CA GLU A 371 2.93 36.71 -12.91
C GLU A 371 2.66 35.29 -13.46
N ASP A 372 1.45 35.04 -13.98
CA ASP A 372 0.93 33.69 -14.24
C ASP A 372 0.61 33.42 -15.71
N ILE A 373 0.47 34.45 -16.55
CA ILE A 373 0.28 34.32 -17.99
C ILE A 373 1.65 34.36 -18.70
N PRO A 374 1.96 33.39 -19.58
CA PRO A 374 3.28 33.33 -20.22
C PRO A 374 3.44 34.38 -21.33
N GLY A 375 4.61 35.03 -21.35
CA GLY A 375 4.92 36.06 -22.34
C GLY A 375 4.14 37.34 -22.11
N ASP A 376 3.74 38.00 -23.19
CA ASP A 376 3.12 39.32 -23.15
C ASP A 376 1.59 39.21 -23.24
N ILE A 377 0.88 39.86 -22.33
CA ILE A 377 -0.58 40.02 -22.41
C ILE A 377 -0.88 41.07 -23.48
N ILE A 378 -1.44 40.65 -24.61
CA ILE A 378 -1.80 41.51 -25.75
C ILE A 378 -3.12 42.22 -25.50
N LYS A 379 -4.10 41.50 -24.94
CA LYS A 379 -5.43 42.03 -24.67
C LYS A 379 -6.02 41.42 -23.41
N LYS A 380 -6.65 42.24 -22.58
CA LYS A 380 -7.39 41.81 -21.39
C LYS A 380 -8.76 42.50 -21.34
N GLU A 381 -9.84 41.73 -21.26
CA GLU A 381 -11.22 42.23 -21.30
C GLU A 381 -12.05 41.65 -20.16
N LYS A 382 -12.96 42.45 -19.60
CA LYS A 382 -13.93 41.99 -18.60
C LYS A 382 -15.11 41.31 -19.29
N LEU A 383 -15.46 40.11 -18.84
CA LEU A 383 -16.64 39.38 -19.28
C LEU A 383 -17.77 39.62 -18.28
N THR A 384 -18.98 39.91 -18.75
CA THR A 384 -20.17 40.17 -17.91
C THR A 384 -21.27 39.14 -18.08
N GLN A 385 -21.33 38.44 -19.23
CA GLN A 385 -22.34 37.45 -19.55
C GLN A 385 -21.71 36.12 -20.00
N PRO A 386 -22.32 34.96 -19.65
CA PRO A 386 -23.41 34.80 -18.69
C PRO A 386 -22.93 34.88 -17.22
N PHE A 387 -21.61 34.93 -16.99
CA PHE A 387 -21.00 35.13 -15.68
C PHE A 387 -19.89 36.16 -15.76
N SER A 388 -19.59 36.79 -14.63
CA SER A 388 -18.41 37.65 -14.53
C SER A 388 -17.13 36.85 -14.78
N GLY A 389 -16.21 37.43 -15.54
CA GLY A 389 -14.95 36.80 -15.87
C GLY A 389 -13.93 37.74 -16.50
N ILE A 390 -12.84 37.16 -16.96
CA ILE A 390 -11.70 37.84 -17.59
C ILE A 390 -11.34 37.07 -18.87
N SER A 391 -11.27 37.76 -20.00
CA SER A 391 -10.75 37.25 -21.27
C SER A 391 -9.34 37.79 -21.46
N ILE A 392 -8.39 36.91 -21.83
CA ILE A 392 -6.97 37.25 -21.95
C ILE A 392 -6.45 36.66 -23.26
N LEU A 393 -5.89 37.49 -24.13
CA LEU A 393 -5.08 37.07 -25.27
C LEU A 393 -3.63 37.40 -24.95
N ASN A 394 -2.74 36.40 -25.01
CA ASN A 394 -1.31 36.59 -24.80
C ASN A 394 -0.50 35.99 -25.95
N LYS A 395 0.73 36.49 -26.08
CA LYS A 395 1.75 35.97 -26.99
C LYS A 395 2.94 35.50 -26.18
N THR A 396 3.26 34.21 -26.28
CA THR A 396 4.40 33.62 -25.57
C THR A 396 5.73 34.18 -26.10
N LYS A 397 6.83 33.98 -25.35
CA LYS A 397 8.18 34.36 -25.81
C LYS A 397 8.61 33.66 -27.12
N LYS A 398 7.96 32.56 -27.49
CA LYS A 398 8.20 31.81 -28.74
C LYS A 398 7.38 32.33 -29.92
N GLY A 399 6.51 33.32 -29.69
CA GLY A 399 5.64 33.89 -30.71
C GLY A 399 4.30 33.16 -30.90
N ASP A 400 4.02 32.14 -30.09
CA ASP A 400 2.74 31.42 -30.11
C ASP A 400 1.66 32.17 -29.33
N TYR A 401 0.44 32.21 -29.86
CA TYR A 401 -0.70 32.85 -29.20
C TYR A 401 -1.45 31.88 -28.30
N GLN A 402 -2.01 32.41 -27.20
CA GLN A 402 -2.90 31.70 -26.30
C GLN A 402 -4.09 32.58 -25.92
N LYS A 403 -5.24 31.95 -25.71
CA LYS A 403 -6.48 32.61 -25.30
C LYS A 403 -7.03 31.95 -24.04
N TYR A 404 -7.39 32.78 -23.06
CA TYR A 404 -7.97 32.36 -21.79
C TYR A 404 -9.31 33.03 -21.55
N HIS A 405 -10.31 32.27 -21.12
CA HIS A 405 -11.48 32.80 -20.42
C HIS A 405 -11.51 32.24 -19.00
N ILE A 406 -11.54 33.13 -18.00
CA ILE A 406 -11.66 32.79 -16.58
C ILE A 406 -13.01 33.31 -16.08
N TYR A 407 -13.94 32.40 -15.74
CA TYR A 407 -15.25 32.75 -15.20
C TYR A 407 -15.35 32.42 -13.71
N LYS A 408 -16.05 33.26 -12.95
CA LYS A 408 -16.51 32.93 -11.60
C LYS A 408 -18.02 32.70 -11.61
N THR A 409 -18.42 31.46 -11.44
CA THR A 409 -19.83 31.06 -11.27
C THR A 409 -20.18 30.98 -9.77
N PRO A 410 -21.46 30.83 -9.40
CA PRO A 410 -21.86 30.64 -8.00
C PRO A 410 -21.28 29.39 -7.31
N LEU A 411 -20.86 28.36 -8.06
CA LEU A 411 -20.38 27.07 -7.50
C LEU A 411 -18.90 26.80 -7.81
N GLU A 412 -18.37 27.39 -8.89
CA GLU A 412 -17.07 27.04 -9.48
C GLU A 412 -16.35 28.23 -10.12
N ILE A 413 -15.02 28.18 -10.11
CA ILE A 413 -14.17 28.92 -11.03
C ILE A 413 -13.92 28.05 -12.27
N VAL A 414 -14.11 28.60 -13.47
CA VAL A 414 -13.91 27.90 -14.74
C VAL A 414 -12.83 28.62 -15.55
N ILE A 415 -11.74 27.92 -15.84
CA ILE A 415 -10.60 28.41 -16.63
C ILE A 415 -10.60 27.62 -17.94
N ILE A 416 -10.79 28.31 -19.06
CA ILE A 416 -10.72 27.74 -20.40
C ILE A 416 -9.47 28.30 -21.06
N LYS A 417 -8.53 27.45 -21.47
CA LYS A 417 -7.29 27.83 -22.13
C LYS A 417 -7.20 27.14 -23.49
N PHE A 418 -7.03 27.95 -24.54
CA PHE A 418 -6.77 27.52 -25.91
C PHE A 418 -5.38 27.98 -26.31
N GLY A 419 -4.49 27.04 -26.62
CA GLY A 419 -3.12 27.31 -27.05
C GLY A 419 -2.81 26.62 -28.38
N GLY A 420 -1.96 27.23 -29.19
CA GLY A 420 -1.55 26.69 -30.48
C GLY A 420 -0.39 27.46 -31.08
N LYS A 421 0.26 26.85 -32.08
CA LYS A 421 1.45 27.43 -32.70
C LYS A 421 1.10 28.68 -33.52
N LYS A 422 1.94 29.72 -33.43
CA LYS A 422 1.82 30.96 -34.21
C LYS A 422 0.40 31.54 -34.13
N ASP A 423 -0.16 31.93 -35.26
CA ASP A 423 -1.47 32.56 -35.38
C ASP A 423 -2.64 31.57 -35.33
N TYR A 424 -2.41 30.28 -35.08
CA TYR A 424 -3.47 29.26 -35.04
C TYR A 424 -4.61 29.63 -34.08
N VAL A 425 -4.28 30.17 -32.90
CA VAL A 425 -5.28 30.64 -31.94
C VAL A 425 -6.07 31.83 -32.49
N LEU A 426 -5.42 32.80 -33.12
CA LEU A 426 -6.09 33.96 -33.71
C LEU A 426 -7.10 33.55 -34.80
N ASN A 427 -6.78 32.50 -35.56
CA ASN A 427 -7.61 32.01 -36.65
C ASN A 427 -8.89 31.29 -36.16
N TYR A 428 -8.87 30.67 -34.98
CA TYR A 428 -9.95 29.78 -34.52
C TYR A 428 -10.54 30.10 -33.13
N GLU A 429 -10.01 31.08 -32.40
CA GLU A 429 -10.51 31.39 -31.05
C GLU A 429 -11.98 31.80 -31.06
N LYS A 430 -12.43 32.56 -32.06
CA LYS A 430 -13.83 33.00 -32.16
C LYS A 430 -14.79 31.81 -32.28
N ASP A 431 -14.45 30.80 -33.08
CA ASP A 431 -15.29 29.61 -33.24
C ASP A 431 -15.47 28.84 -31.93
N ILE A 432 -14.42 28.77 -31.12
CA ILE A 432 -14.42 28.08 -29.82
C ILE A 432 -15.11 28.94 -28.76
N PHE A 433 -14.64 30.16 -28.51
CA PHE A 433 -15.11 30.97 -27.39
C PHE A 433 -16.51 31.56 -27.60
N ASN A 434 -16.93 31.87 -28.83
CA ASN A 434 -18.32 32.31 -29.09
C ASN A 434 -19.33 31.17 -28.98
N SER A 435 -18.87 29.91 -28.99
CA SER A 435 -19.74 28.74 -28.81
C SER A 435 -20.00 28.38 -27.34
N ILE A 436 -19.35 29.07 -26.40
CA ILE A 436 -19.48 28.80 -24.97
C ILE A 436 -20.93 29.03 -24.53
N SER A 437 -21.53 27.99 -23.98
CA SER A 437 -22.84 28.05 -23.34
C SER A 437 -22.79 27.41 -21.97
N PHE A 438 -23.32 28.12 -20.97
CA PHE A 438 -23.47 27.61 -19.62
C PHE A 438 -24.91 27.21 -19.33
N LYS A 439 -25.09 26.22 -18.45
CA LYS A 439 -26.40 25.85 -17.94
C LYS A 439 -27.09 27.05 -17.30
N LYS A 440 -28.33 27.33 -17.74
CA LYS A 440 -29.11 28.48 -17.25
C LYS A 440 -29.50 28.29 -15.78
N ASN A 441 -29.41 29.37 -15.00
CA ASN A 441 -29.90 29.38 -13.63
C ASN A 441 -31.43 29.19 -13.62
N THR A 442 -31.95 28.36 -12.72
CA THR A 442 -33.38 28.04 -12.63
C THR A 442 -33.73 27.56 -11.23
N ASN A 443 -34.94 27.88 -10.78
CA ASN A 443 -35.47 27.44 -9.50
C ASN A 443 -36.22 26.09 -9.57
N LYS A 444 -36.16 25.41 -10.72
CA LYS A 444 -36.81 24.12 -10.92
C LYS A 444 -36.00 23.00 -10.30
N VAL A 445 -36.69 22.03 -9.71
CA VAL A 445 -36.14 20.73 -9.27
C VAL A 445 -36.35 19.68 -10.36
N HIS A 446 -35.62 18.58 -10.24
CA HIS A 446 -35.82 17.36 -11.00
C HIS A 446 -35.30 16.16 -10.21
N THR A 447 -35.80 14.97 -10.52
CA THR A 447 -35.22 13.73 -10.03
C THR A 447 -33.86 13.50 -10.68
N PHE A 448 -32.79 13.69 -9.93
CA PHE A 448 -31.46 13.26 -10.33
C PHE A 448 -31.35 11.75 -10.11
N THR A 449 -30.97 11.00 -11.14
CA THR A 449 -30.66 9.58 -11.04
C THR A 449 -29.18 9.37 -11.32
N SER A 450 -28.47 8.75 -10.38
CA SER A 450 -27.05 8.44 -10.54
C SER A 450 -26.83 7.44 -11.68
N PRO A 451 -25.66 7.48 -12.35
CA PRO A 451 -25.31 6.50 -13.37
C PRO A 451 -25.45 5.07 -12.85
N TYR A 452 -25.84 4.15 -13.74
CA TYR A 452 -26.18 2.76 -13.43
C TYR A 452 -27.41 2.60 -12.52
N ASN A 453 -28.23 3.64 -12.33
CA ASN A 453 -29.43 3.59 -11.51
C ASN A 453 -29.15 3.11 -10.08
N LYS A 454 -28.10 3.64 -9.43
CA LYS A 454 -27.71 3.23 -8.07
C LYS A 454 -28.57 3.88 -6.99
N TYR A 455 -28.90 5.15 -7.18
CA TYR A 455 -29.75 5.96 -6.30
C TYR A 455 -30.36 7.12 -7.08
N SER A 456 -31.46 7.66 -6.55
CA SER A 456 -32.11 8.88 -7.03
C SER A 456 -32.38 9.87 -5.89
N ILE A 457 -32.45 11.16 -6.20
CA ILE A 457 -32.78 12.24 -5.26
C ILE A 457 -33.40 13.43 -5.99
N GLU A 458 -34.33 14.14 -5.37
CA GLU A 458 -34.80 15.42 -5.91
C GLU A 458 -33.70 16.48 -5.78
N PHE A 459 -33.29 17.07 -6.90
CA PHE A 459 -32.12 17.95 -6.95
C PHE A 459 -32.39 19.19 -7.81
N PRO A 460 -31.76 20.35 -7.50
CA PRO A 460 -31.81 21.53 -8.36
C PRO A 460 -31.45 21.22 -9.82
N LYS A 461 -32.17 21.79 -10.79
CA LYS A 461 -31.78 21.69 -12.21
C LYS A 461 -30.48 22.45 -12.49
N TYR A 462 -30.20 23.54 -11.78
CA TYR A 462 -28.90 24.22 -11.82
C TYR A 462 -27.92 23.54 -10.86
N TYR A 463 -27.06 22.68 -11.40
CA TYR A 463 -26.09 21.90 -10.64
C TYR A 463 -24.82 21.65 -11.43
N THR A 464 -23.75 21.32 -10.70
CA THR A 464 -22.52 20.76 -11.23
C THR A 464 -22.25 19.40 -10.61
N SER A 465 -21.47 18.57 -11.30
CA SER A 465 -21.03 17.27 -10.77
C SER A 465 -19.53 17.08 -10.88
N GLY A 466 -18.99 16.13 -10.12
CA GLY A 466 -17.62 15.64 -10.25
C GLY A 466 -17.60 14.11 -10.19
N ASN A 467 -16.85 13.53 -11.14
CA ASN A 467 -16.53 12.11 -11.28
C ASN A 467 -17.76 11.17 -11.41
N ILE A 468 -18.90 11.68 -11.88
CA ILE A 468 -20.18 10.94 -11.81
C ILE A 468 -20.18 9.65 -12.64
N ASN A 469 -19.47 9.64 -13.78
CA ASN A 469 -19.43 8.56 -14.76
C ASN A 469 -18.29 7.54 -14.55
N ASN A 470 -17.41 7.76 -13.58
CA ASN A 470 -16.26 6.89 -13.31
C ASN A 470 -16.34 6.32 -11.88
N SER A 471 -15.42 5.41 -11.56
CA SER A 471 -15.28 4.91 -10.19
C SER A 471 -14.58 5.92 -9.27
N GLY A 472 -14.79 5.82 -7.96
CA GLY A 472 -14.29 6.74 -6.96
C GLY A 472 -15.38 7.63 -6.35
N LYS A 473 -14.95 8.70 -5.67
CA LYS A 473 -15.87 9.65 -5.05
C LYS A 473 -16.68 10.38 -6.10
N LYS A 474 -17.96 10.62 -5.84
CA LYS A 474 -18.87 11.35 -6.72
C LYS A 474 -19.52 12.47 -5.94
N LEU A 475 -19.51 13.69 -6.48
CA LEU A 475 -20.09 14.86 -5.84
C LEU A 475 -21.06 15.53 -6.81
N ILE A 476 -22.25 15.90 -6.32
CA ILE A 476 -23.14 16.84 -6.98
C ILE A 476 -23.40 18.01 -6.03
N GLN A 477 -23.43 19.23 -6.58
CA GLN A 477 -23.82 20.44 -5.85
C GLN A 477 -24.70 21.32 -6.74
N GLY A 478 -25.71 21.93 -6.16
CA GLY A 478 -26.71 22.70 -6.88
C GLY A 478 -27.30 23.83 -6.03
N LYS A 479 -27.99 24.75 -6.70
CA LYS A 479 -28.51 25.96 -6.09
C LYS A 479 -29.93 26.25 -6.55
N ILE A 480 -30.79 26.68 -5.62
CA ILE A 480 -32.11 27.28 -5.88
C ILE A 480 -32.17 28.57 -5.08
N ASN A 481 -32.40 29.71 -5.73
CA ASN A 481 -32.32 31.03 -5.09
C ASN A 481 -31.04 31.22 -4.28
N ASN A 482 -31.10 31.21 -2.95
CA ASN A 482 -29.94 31.35 -2.06
C ASN A 482 -29.63 30.07 -1.25
N ASP A 483 -30.41 29.01 -1.50
CA ASP A 483 -30.29 27.70 -0.87
C ASP A 483 -29.32 26.82 -1.69
N ILE A 484 -28.44 26.10 -1.01
CA ILE A 484 -27.47 25.19 -1.63
C ILE A 484 -27.78 23.75 -1.22
N TYR A 485 -27.66 22.84 -2.17
CA TYR A 485 -27.87 21.41 -2.00
C TYR A 485 -26.62 20.68 -2.48
N PHE A 486 -26.15 19.69 -1.73
CA PHE A 486 -25.10 18.79 -2.21
C PHE A 486 -25.36 17.34 -1.80
N ALA A 487 -24.83 16.41 -2.59
CA ALA A 487 -24.79 15.00 -2.27
C ALA A 487 -23.44 14.42 -2.70
N GLN A 488 -22.82 13.65 -1.82
CA GLN A 488 -21.56 12.99 -2.12
C GLN A 488 -21.64 11.48 -1.82
N GLU A 489 -21.21 10.67 -2.78
CA GLU A 489 -20.92 9.25 -2.62
C GLU A 489 -19.41 9.06 -2.46
N SER A 490 -18.98 8.36 -1.41
CA SER A 490 -17.59 8.04 -1.12
C SER A 490 -17.42 6.52 -0.96
N PRO A 491 -16.83 5.81 -1.94
CA PRO A 491 -16.63 4.36 -1.84
C PRO A 491 -15.43 4.00 -0.96
N VAL A 492 -15.57 2.95 -0.16
CA VAL A 492 -14.55 2.35 0.71
C VAL A 492 -14.67 0.83 0.65
N HIS A 493 -13.75 0.18 -0.07
CA HIS A 493 -13.73 -1.27 -0.25
C HIS A 493 -12.89 -1.99 0.85
N ASP A 494 -13.01 -1.56 2.11
CA ASP A 494 -12.26 -2.17 3.22
C ASP A 494 -12.85 -3.53 3.60
N ILE A 495 -12.15 -4.60 3.20
CA ILE A 495 -12.49 -6.00 3.50
C ILE A 495 -11.70 -6.56 4.70
N SER A 496 -11.04 -5.69 5.47
CA SER A 496 -10.26 -6.03 6.66
C SER A 496 -10.95 -5.62 7.96
N TYR A 497 -11.83 -4.61 7.92
CA TYR A 497 -12.49 -4.05 9.10
C TYR A 497 -13.92 -3.56 8.81
N ILE A 498 -14.88 -4.01 9.63
CA ILE A 498 -16.27 -3.55 9.65
C ILE A 498 -16.48 -2.69 10.90
N GLU A 499 -17.11 -1.53 10.74
CA GLU A 499 -17.45 -0.61 11.83
C GLU A 499 -18.97 -0.56 12.04
N GLU A 500 -19.40 -0.15 13.23
CA GLU A 500 -20.82 -0.01 13.58
C GLU A 500 -21.51 1.13 12.81
N ASP A 501 -22.62 0.84 12.12
CA ASP A 501 -23.26 1.81 11.22
C ASP A 501 -23.75 3.07 11.94
N LYS A 502 -24.34 2.92 13.13
CA LYS A 502 -24.83 4.03 13.95
C LYS A 502 -23.69 4.99 14.32
N PHE A 503 -22.53 4.41 14.65
CA PHE A 503 -21.35 5.19 14.96
C PHE A 503 -20.83 5.92 13.73
N GLU A 504 -20.66 5.23 12.61
CA GLU A 504 -20.14 5.82 11.37
C GLU A 504 -21.03 6.98 10.89
N ALA A 505 -22.35 6.81 10.88
CA ALA A 505 -23.30 7.84 10.45
C ALA A 505 -23.11 9.13 11.27
N LYS A 506 -23.02 9.03 12.61
CA LYS A 506 -22.79 10.20 13.46
C LYS A 506 -21.37 10.77 13.31
N GLN A 507 -20.36 9.91 13.24
CA GLN A 507 -18.97 10.35 13.21
C GLN A 507 -18.62 11.12 11.93
N ILE A 508 -19.26 10.80 10.80
CA ILE A 508 -19.13 11.59 9.57
C ILE A 508 -19.48 13.05 9.81
N HIS A 509 -20.57 13.32 10.54
CA HIS A 509 -21.02 14.69 10.83
C HIS A 509 -20.06 15.38 11.80
N HIS A 510 -19.65 14.69 12.86
CA HIS A 510 -18.66 15.21 13.81
C HIS A 510 -17.36 15.62 13.11
N SER A 511 -16.80 14.73 12.29
CA SER A 511 -15.56 14.98 11.55
C SER A 511 -15.71 16.08 10.49
N PHE A 512 -16.88 16.20 9.85
CA PHE A 512 -17.16 17.26 8.89
C PHE A 512 -17.29 18.63 9.57
N TYR A 513 -18.00 18.71 10.70
CA TYR A 513 -18.12 19.94 11.48
C TYR A 513 -16.80 20.37 12.13
N LYS A 514 -16.02 19.41 12.67
CA LYS A 514 -14.65 19.66 13.18
C LYS A 514 -13.75 20.25 12.10
N TYR A 515 -13.80 19.70 10.88
CA TYR A 515 -13.07 20.23 9.72
C TYR A 515 -13.48 21.66 9.37
N LEU A 516 -14.78 21.98 9.41
CA LEU A 516 -15.29 23.33 9.16
C LEU A 516 -15.15 24.28 10.36
N LYS A 517 -14.59 23.84 11.49
CA LYS A 517 -14.49 24.59 12.75
C LYS A 517 -15.84 25.11 13.28
N ILE A 518 -16.93 24.39 13.04
CA ILE A 518 -18.28 24.72 13.55
C ILE A 518 -18.78 23.64 14.51
N LYS A 519 -19.75 23.99 15.36
CA LYS A 519 -20.33 23.07 16.35
C LYS A 519 -21.73 22.61 15.94
N GLU A 520 -21.98 21.32 16.11
CA GLU A 520 -23.32 20.74 15.97
C GLU A 520 -24.29 21.41 16.95
N THR A 521 -25.41 21.91 16.46
CA THR A 521 -26.47 22.54 17.27
C THR A 521 -27.50 21.51 17.73
N SER A 522 -27.89 20.59 16.85
CA SER A 522 -28.79 19.48 17.19
C SER A 522 -28.63 18.34 16.19
N GLY A 523 -28.89 17.11 16.63
CA GLY A 523 -28.90 15.94 15.75
C GLY A 523 -29.67 14.77 16.33
N SER A 524 -30.11 13.88 15.45
CA SER A 524 -30.91 12.70 15.79
C SER A 524 -30.67 11.56 14.81
N PHE A 525 -30.79 10.33 15.32
CA PHE A 525 -30.82 9.13 14.47
C PHE A 525 -32.20 8.96 13.85
N LYS A 526 -32.24 8.54 12.58
CA LYS A 526 -33.49 8.13 11.93
C LYS A 526 -33.49 6.60 11.77
N ASN A 527 -34.64 6.00 12.07
CA ASN A 527 -34.83 4.57 12.00
C ASN A 527 -35.37 4.18 10.62
N GLU A 528 -34.57 4.46 9.60
CA GLU A 528 -34.83 4.07 8.21
C GLU A 528 -34.26 2.67 7.94
N LEU A 529 -34.40 2.18 6.70
CA LEU A 529 -33.86 0.88 6.26
C LEU A 529 -32.36 0.75 6.59
N TYR A 530 -31.59 1.82 6.37
CA TYR A 530 -30.20 1.94 6.80
C TYR A 530 -30.10 2.94 7.95
N LYS A 531 -29.18 2.70 8.88
CA LYS A 531 -28.94 3.65 9.98
C LYS A 531 -28.41 4.97 9.39
N SER A 532 -29.16 6.05 9.64
CA SER A 532 -28.83 7.39 9.20
C SER A 532 -28.84 8.36 10.37
N TYR A 533 -28.01 9.41 10.26
CA TYR A 533 -27.94 10.50 11.22
C TYR A 533 -28.27 11.81 10.51
N ILE A 534 -29.12 12.63 11.12
CA ILE A 534 -29.44 13.98 10.63
C ILE A 534 -29.03 14.97 11.71
N SER A 535 -28.32 16.03 11.31
CA SER A 535 -27.94 17.10 12.22
C SER A 535 -27.95 18.46 11.54
N ARG A 536 -27.84 19.51 12.35
CA ARG A 536 -27.65 20.88 11.88
C ARG A 536 -26.60 21.63 12.70
N ALA A 537 -25.97 22.61 12.06
CA ALA A 537 -25.04 23.55 12.68
C ALA A 537 -25.29 24.96 12.13
N LYS A 538 -25.10 26.00 12.97
CA LYS A 538 -25.04 27.38 12.51
C LYS A 538 -23.72 27.64 11.79
N LEU A 539 -23.76 28.31 10.64
CA LEU A 539 -22.56 28.58 9.84
C LEU A 539 -21.73 29.73 10.38
N ASP A 540 -22.39 30.81 10.79
CA ASP A 540 -21.79 31.95 11.48
C ASP A 540 -22.82 32.54 12.47
N SER A 541 -22.36 33.40 13.38
CA SER A 541 -23.20 33.98 14.44
C SER A 541 -24.13 35.11 13.96
N LEU A 542 -23.91 35.64 12.75
CA LEU A 542 -24.59 36.82 12.19
C LEU A 542 -25.65 36.44 11.15
N SER A 543 -25.52 35.26 10.55
CA SER A 543 -26.35 34.70 9.49
C SER A 543 -27.38 33.75 10.07
N SER A 544 -28.60 33.82 9.54
CA SER A 544 -29.66 32.86 9.83
C SER A 544 -29.47 31.51 9.10
N LYS A 545 -28.43 31.37 8.25
CA LYS A 545 -28.17 30.15 7.49
C LYS A 545 -27.63 29.02 8.37
N GLN A 546 -28.23 27.86 8.19
CA GLN A 546 -27.85 26.62 8.86
C GLN A 546 -27.37 25.60 7.83
N LEU A 547 -26.34 24.83 8.21
CA LEU A 547 -25.92 23.65 7.48
C LEU A 547 -26.63 22.43 8.08
N HIS A 548 -27.53 21.85 7.31
CA HIS A 548 -28.20 20.59 7.60
C HIS A 548 -27.47 19.45 6.88
N LEU A 549 -27.25 18.33 7.56
CA LEU A 549 -26.59 17.15 7.01
C LEU A 549 -27.45 15.90 7.23
N LYS A 550 -27.40 14.96 6.28
CA LYS A 550 -27.83 13.57 6.43
C LYS A 550 -26.75 12.63 5.93
N SER A 551 -26.36 11.65 6.74
CA SER A 551 -25.43 10.60 6.32
C SER A 551 -26.13 9.24 6.24
N ILE A 552 -25.67 8.41 5.31
CA ILE A 552 -26.14 7.04 5.12
C ILE A 552 -24.95 6.15 4.84
N VAL A 553 -24.93 4.96 5.44
CA VAL A 553 -23.87 3.97 5.27
C VAL A 553 -24.49 2.71 4.67
N LYS A 554 -24.08 2.32 3.45
CA LYS A 554 -24.60 1.14 2.73
C LYS A 554 -23.50 0.44 1.94
N ASP A 555 -23.40 -0.89 2.05
CA ASP A 555 -22.41 -1.72 1.37
C ASP A 555 -20.97 -1.16 1.53
N ASP A 556 -20.30 -0.89 0.40
CA ASP A 556 -18.99 -0.30 0.27
C ASP A 556 -19.02 1.21 0.02
N SER A 557 -20.15 1.88 0.25
CA SER A 557 -20.36 3.28 -0.10
C SER A 557 -20.92 4.10 1.07
N TYR A 558 -20.36 5.30 1.25
CA TYR A 558 -20.81 6.27 2.24
C TYR A 558 -21.47 7.44 1.52
N TYR A 559 -22.59 7.91 2.05
CA TYR A 559 -23.33 9.04 1.48
C TYR A 559 -23.40 10.17 2.48
N LEU A 560 -23.13 11.40 2.03
CA LEU A 560 -23.38 12.63 2.78
C LEU A 560 -24.21 13.57 1.92
N LEU A 561 -25.41 13.88 2.38
CA LEU A 561 -26.30 14.88 1.82
C LEU A 561 -26.19 16.14 2.67
N GLY A 562 -26.19 17.31 2.04
CA GLY A 562 -26.22 18.58 2.73
C GLY A 562 -27.15 19.59 2.11
N TYR A 563 -27.75 20.39 2.96
CA TYR A 563 -28.57 21.54 2.61
C TYR A 563 -28.12 22.75 3.42
N ILE A 564 -27.90 23.87 2.74
CA ILE A 564 -27.58 25.15 3.38
C ILE A 564 -28.71 26.12 3.08
N GLY A 565 -29.37 26.58 4.13
CA GLY A 565 -30.48 27.54 4.04
C GLY A 565 -31.10 27.81 5.41
N ASN A 566 -32.24 28.49 5.41
CA ASN A 566 -32.94 28.92 6.64
C ASN A 566 -34.19 28.07 6.94
N ASN A 567 -34.55 27.15 6.05
CA ASN A 567 -35.80 26.40 6.12
C ASN A 567 -35.55 24.91 6.37
N GLU A 568 -35.88 24.45 7.58
CA GLU A 568 -35.71 23.06 8.01
C GLU A 568 -36.65 22.08 7.29
N LYS A 569 -37.85 22.52 6.87
CA LYS A 569 -38.79 21.69 6.09
C LYS A 569 -38.21 21.35 4.72
N LYS A 570 -37.56 22.31 4.04
CA LYS A 570 -36.88 22.05 2.76
C LYS A 570 -35.75 21.03 2.92
N ALA A 571 -34.96 21.12 4.00
CA ALA A 571 -33.93 20.14 4.30
C ALA A 571 -34.53 18.73 4.46
N ALA A 572 -35.62 18.61 5.23
CA ALA A 572 -36.32 17.35 5.42
C ALA A 572 -36.88 16.77 4.11
N THR A 573 -37.54 17.59 3.29
CA THR A 573 -38.04 17.16 1.96
C THR A 573 -36.92 16.64 1.07
N TYR A 574 -35.79 17.36 1.00
CA TYR A 574 -34.62 16.94 0.25
C TYR A 574 -34.07 15.59 0.75
N PHE A 575 -33.88 15.44 2.06
CA PHE A 575 -33.36 14.22 2.68
C PHE A 575 -34.28 13.01 2.57
N ASN A 576 -35.59 13.22 2.54
CA ASN A 576 -36.60 12.16 2.39
C ASN A 576 -36.76 11.73 0.92
N SER A 577 -36.34 12.56 -0.04
CA SER A 577 -36.38 12.22 -1.47
C SER A 577 -35.28 11.27 -1.93
N PHE A 578 -34.25 11.04 -1.10
CA PHE A 578 -33.14 10.15 -1.43
C PHE A 578 -33.57 8.68 -1.32
N GLN A 579 -33.45 7.95 -2.43
CA GLN A 579 -33.81 6.53 -2.51
C GLN A 579 -32.72 5.71 -3.20
N PHE A 580 -32.50 4.50 -2.70
CA PHE A 580 -31.64 3.51 -3.35
C PHE A 580 -32.43 2.72 -4.39
N ASN A 581 -31.81 2.49 -5.54
CA ASN A 581 -32.40 1.78 -6.66
C ASN A 581 -31.63 0.48 -6.94
N ASN A 582 -32.20 -0.40 -7.76
CA ASN A 582 -31.48 -1.58 -8.26
C ASN A 582 -30.45 -1.17 -9.31
N ILE A 583 -29.17 -1.46 -9.02
CA ILE A 583 -28.06 -1.16 -9.92
C ILE A 583 -28.25 -1.94 -11.23
N THR A 584 -28.22 -1.21 -12.34
CA THR A 584 -28.39 -1.74 -13.69
C THR A 584 -27.04 -2.00 -14.34
N TYR A 585 -26.81 -3.25 -14.74
CA TYR A 585 -25.59 -3.69 -15.41
C TYR A 585 -25.89 -4.36 -16.74
N ASN A 586 -25.19 -3.92 -17.78
CA ASN A 586 -25.28 -4.44 -19.15
C ASN A 586 -23.93 -5.04 -19.59
N ASN A 587 -23.91 -5.70 -20.75
CA ASN A 587 -22.69 -6.13 -21.47
C ASN A 587 -21.78 -7.13 -20.72
N PHE A 588 -22.36 -8.09 -19.99
CA PHE A 588 -21.59 -9.20 -19.45
C PHE A 588 -21.04 -10.06 -20.58
N LYS A 589 -19.75 -10.38 -20.51
CA LYS A 589 -19.06 -11.27 -21.45
C LYS A 589 -18.24 -12.28 -20.65
N LYS A 590 -18.08 -13.48 -21.20
CA LYS A 590 -17.17 -14.49 -20.64
C LYS A 590 -15.74 -14.05 -20.89
N VAL A 591 -15.01 -13.75 -19.81
CA VAL A 591 -13.60 -13.33 -19.83
C VAL A 591 -12.75 -14.46 -19.25
N THR A 592 -11.59 -14.69 -19.86
CA THR A 592 -10.54 -15.55 -19.29
C THR A 592 -9.43 -14.68 -18.71
N ASP A 593 -9.19 -14.80 -17.42
CA ASP A 593 -8.03 -14.21 -16.77
C ASP A 593 -6.84 -15.17 -16.89
N THR A 594 -5.89 -14.84 -17.78
CA THR A 594 -4.69 -15.63 -18.02
C THR A 594 -3.61 -15.44 -16.96
N SER A 595 -3.72 -14.41 -16.11
CA SER A 595 -2.75 -14.14 -15.05
C SER A 595 -3.00 -14.99 -13.81
N LEU A 596 -4.27 -15.16 -13.45
CA LEU A 596 -4.76 -15.95 -12.32
C LEU A 596 -5.33 -17.32 -12.75
N TYR A 597 -5.51 -17.61 -14.04
CA TYR A 597 -6.03 -18.88 -14.58
C TYR A 597 -7.47 -19.21 -14.14
N PHE A 598 -8.41 -18.33 -14.45
CA PHE A 598 -9.84 -18.62 -14.29
C PHE A 598 -10.63 -18.01 -15.45
N SER A 599 -11.89 -18.41 -15.60
CA SER A 599 -12.87 -17.71 -16.43
C SER A 599 -14.05 -17.24 -15.61
N VAL A 600 -14.64 -16.11 -15.99
CA VAL A 600 -15.78 -15.49 -15.32
C VAL A 600 -16.62 -14.70 -16.31
N ASN A 601 -17.92 -14.55 -16.06
CA ASN A 601 -18.77 -13.59 -16.75
C ASN A 601 -18.68 -12.25 -16.04
N THR A 602 -18.26 -11.20 -16.76
CA THR A 602 -18.11 -9.86 -16.19
C THR A 602 -18.32 -8.79 -17.26
N ASN A 603 -18.65 -7.58 -16.83
CA ASN A 603 -18.80 -6.40 -17.67
C ASN A 603 -17.68 -5.36 -17.44
N THR A 604 -16.66 -5.71 -16.64
CA THR A 604 -15.50 -4.86 -16.36
C THR A 604 -14.20 -5.64 -16.55
N LYS A 605 -13.09 -4.91 -16.65
CA LYS A 605 -11.75 -5.50 -16.81
C LYS A 605 -11.05 -5.59 -15.44
N PRO A 606 -10.16 -6.57 -15.23
CA PRO A 606 -9.32 -6.60 -14.04
C PRO A 606 -8.41 -5.38 -14.03
N ILE A 607 -8.14 -4.86 -12.84
CA ILE A 607 -7.08 -3.87 -12.67
C ILE A 607 -5.76 -4.62 -12.52
N TYR A 608 -4.86 -4.32 -13.44
CA TYR A 608 -3.54 -4.90 -13.45
C TYR A 608 -2.72 -4.29 -12.30
N ILE A 609 -2.52 -5.07 -11.24
CA ILE A 609 -1.53 -4.75 -10.21
C ILE A 609 -0.22 -5.40 -10.65
N PRO A 610 0.77 -4.62 -11.13
CA PRO A 610 2.08 -5.16 -11.44
C PRO A 610 2.74 -5.73 -10.17
N SER A 611 2.80 -7.05 -10.04
CA SER A 611 3.57 -7.73 -8.99
C SER A 611 4.43 -8.83 -9.61
N TYR A 612 5.65 -8.47 -9.99
CA TYR A 612 6.65 -9.39 -10.50
C TYR A 612 7.86 -9.26 -9.58
N THR A 613 8.16 -10.32 -8.85
CA THR A 613 9.34 -10.39 -7.99
C THR A 613 10.54 -10.83 -8.82
N ASN A 614 11.70 -10.16 -8.68
CA ASN A 614 12.97 -10.49 -9.35
C ASN A 614 13.56 -11.88 -9.02
N ARG A 615 12.83 -12.73 -8.30
CA ARG A 615 13.25 -14.11 -8.00
C ARG A 615 12.56 -15.04 -8.98
N GLN A 616 13.36 -15.75 -9.80
CA GLN A 616 12.89 -16.86 -10.60
C GLN A 616 12.38 -17.94 -9.64
N LYS A 617 11.07 -17.97 -9.40
CA LYS A 617 10.45 -18.99 -8.56
C LYS A 617 10.45 -20.30 -9.33
N LYS A 618 10.88 -21.38 -8.68
CA LYS A 618 10.81 -22.71 -9.29
C LYS A 618 9.34 -23.10 -9.45
N THR A 619 9.02 -23.96 -10.42
CA THR A 619 7.64 -24.36 -10.73
C THR A 619 6.90 -24.90 -9.51
N TYR A 620 7.61 -25.62 -8.63
CA TYR A 620 7.07 -26.20 -7.40
C TYR A 620 6.86 -25.20 -6.24
N ASP A 621 7.42 -23.98 -6.31
CA ASP A 621 7.36 -23.00 -5.23
C ASP A 621 5.92 -22.46 -5.03
N GLU A 622 5.64 -21.95 -3.82
CA GLU A 622 4.39 -21.27 -3.51
C GLU A 622 4.29 -19.91 -4.21
N THR A 623 3.15 -19.63 -4.83
CA THR A 623 2.89 -18.33 -5.46
C THR A 623 1.54 -17.78 -5.04
N ASN A 624 1.53 -16.49 -4.68
CA ASN A 624 0.32 -15.72 -4.42
C ASN A 624 0.22 -14.64 -5.49
N LYS A 625 -0.96 -14.51 -6.09
CA LYS A 625 -1.31 -13.43 -7.01
C LYS A 625 -2.66 -12.87 -6.60
N GLU A 626 -2.85 -11.58 -6.80
CA GLU A 626 -4.11 -10.91 -6.52
C GLU A 626 -4.47 -9.93 -7.64
N THR A 627 -5.76 -9.69 -7.79
CA THR A 627 -6.33 -8.65 -8.65
C THR A 627 -7.70 -8.28 -8.10
N PHE A 628 -8.29 -7.23 -8.65
CA PHE A 628 -9.67 -6.87 -8.35
C PHE A 628 -10.38 -6.38 -9.61
N TYR A 629 -11.69 -6.61 -9.65
CA TYR A 629 -12.59 -6.13 -10.69
C TYR A 629 -13.46 -5.05 -10.07
N ARG A 630 -13.46 -3.86 -10.66
CA ARG A 630 -14.22 -2.71 -10.19
C ARG A 630 -15.16 -2.21 -11.26
N THR A 631 -16.40 -1.90 -10.89
CA THR A 631 -17.38 -1.27 -11.77
C THR A 631 -17.37 0.25 -11.61
N LYS A 632 -17.86 0.97 -12.61
CA LYS A 632 -18.09 2.43 -12.53
C LYS A 632 -19.23 2.81 -11.55
N ALA A 633 -20.00 1.82 -11.08
CA ALA A 633 -20.99 1.97 -10.01
C ALA A 633 -20.37 1.79 -8.60
N ASN A 634 -19.04 1.75 -8.49
CA ASN A 634 -18.30 1.58 -7.25
C ASN A 634 -18.57 0.25 -6.54
N GLU A 635 -18.77 -0.85 -7.27
CA GLU A 635 -18.71 -2.19 -6.67
C GLU A 635 -17.38 -2.85 -6.99
N GLN A 636 -16.84 -3.62 -6.04
CA GLN A 636 -15.53 -4.27 -6.20
C GLN A 636 -15.49 -5.72 -5.71
N ILE A 637 -14.83 -6.57 -6.49
CA ILE A 637 -14.53 -7.97 -6.13
C ILE A 637 -13.02 -8.16 -6.08
N TYR A 638 -12.51 -8.58 -4.92
CA TYR A 638 -11.12 -8.98 -4.73
C TYR A 638 -10.96 -10.46 -5.04
N ILE A 639 -9.91 -10.81 -5.77
CA ILE A 639 -9.58 -12.19 -6.10
C ILE A 639 -8.12 -12.44 -5.74
N THR A 640 -7.89 -13.43 -4.89
CA THR A 640 -6.56 -13.95 -4.60
C THR A 640 -6.45 -15.38 -5.12
N ARG A 641 -5.33 -15.70 -5.76
CA ARG A 641 -4.95 -17.07 -6.10
C ARG A 641 -3.67 -17.44 -5.36
N LYS A 642 -3.77 -18.45 -4.51
CA LYS A 642 -2.65 -19.11 -3.84
C LYS A 642 -2.39 -20.47 -4.48
N LYS A 643 -1.29 -20.60 -5.21
CA LYS A 643 -0.72 -21.92 -5.57
C LYS A 643 0.12 -22.36 -4.37
N TYR A 644 -0.28 -23.44 -3.70
CA TYR A 644 0.53 -24.03 -2.64
C TYR A 644 1.85 -24.56 -3.19
N HIS A 645 2.82 -24.73 -2.30
CA HIS A 645 4.02 -25.47 -2.66
C HIS A 645 3.62 -26.91 -3.07
N ASP A 646 4.27 -27.49 -4.08
CA ASP A 646 3.86 -28.82 -4.60
C ASP A 646 3.97 -29.93 -3.55
N LEU A 647 4.82 -29.74 -2.55
CA LEU A 647 4.97 -30.60 -1.36
C LEU A 647 4.12 -30.20 -0.14
N GLN A 648 3.25 -29.18 -0.25
CA GLN A 648 2.35 -28.82 0.85
C GLN A 648 1.38 -29.97 1.15
N MET A 649 1.21 -30.30 2.42
CA MET A 649 0.24 -31.30 2.89
C MET A 649 -0.75 -30.69 3.88
N PHE A 650 -2.00 -31.16 3.81
CA PHE A 650 -3.04 -31.01 4.81
C PHE A 650 -3.65 -32.39 5.07
N HIS A 651 -4.10 -32.65 6.30
CA HIS A 651 -4.67 -33.97 6.63
C HIS A 651 -5.95 -34.30 5.85
N ASN A 652 -6.81 -33.30 5.65
CA ASN A 652 -8.05 -33.39 4.88
C ASN A 652 -8.57 -31.98 4.59
N ILE A 653 -9.68 -31.89 3.84
CA ILE A 653 -10.29 -30.62 3.47
C ILE A 653 -10.77 -29.80 4.67
N ASP A 654 -11.26 -30.44 5.74
CA ASP A 654 -11.71 -29.74 6.94
C ASP A 654 -10.56 -29.13 7.74
N SER A 655 -9.37 -29.75 7.72
CA SER A 655 -8.15 -29.16 8.28
C SER A 655 -7.80 -27.84 7.59
N LEU A 656 -7.93 -27.78 6.26
CA LEU A 656 -7.75 -26.54 5.50
C LEU A 656 -8.83 -25.50 5.88
N TRP A 657 -10.12 -25.87 5.85
CA TRP A 657 -11.21 -24.95 6.18
C TRP A 657 -11.12 -24.40 7.61
N ASN A 658 -10.76 -25.24 8.58
CA ASN A 658 -10.53 -24.81 9.95
C ASN A 658 -9.32 -23.86 10.06
N SER A 659 -8.28 -24.05 9.25
CA SER A 659 -7.17 -23.11 9.16
C SER A 659 -7.61 -21.75 8.61
N LEU A 660 -8.46 -21.73 7.57
CA LEU A 660 -8.99 -20.48 7.01
C LEU A 660 -9.96 -19.77 7.96
N ASP A 661 -10.79 -20.52 8.69
CA ASP A 661 -11.68 -19.97 9.72
C ASP A 661 -10.85 -19.32 10.85
N LYS A 662 -9.80 -20.00 11.33
CA LYS A 662 -8.88 -19.45 12.34
C LYS A 662 -8.14 -18.21 11.84
N GLU A 663 -7.67 -18.21 10.60
CA GLU A 663 -7.04 -17.05 9.98
C GLU A 663 -8.02 -15.86 9.87
N THR A 664 -9.26 -16.14 9.47
CA THR A 664 -10.31 -15.11 9.33
C THR A 664 -10.76 -14.53 10.68
N LEU A 665 -10.81 -15.37 11.72
CA LEU A 665 -11.25 -15.00 13.07
C LEU A 665 -10.10 -14.59 14.01
N PHE A 666 -8.86 -14.56 13.52
CA PHE A 666 -7.71 -14.22 14.33
C PHE A 666 -7.83 -12.79 14.86
N LYS A 667 -7.92 -12.66 16.19
CA LYS A 667 -7.86 -11.39 16.91
C LYS A 667 -6.45 -11.18 17.43
N ASN A 668 -5.84 -10.05 17.11
CA ASN A 668 -4.59 -9.66 17.73
C ASN A 668 -4.84 -9.47 19.25
N PRO A 669 -4.24 -10.25 20.15
CA PRO A 669 -4.52 -10.16 21.58
C PRO A 669 -4.10 -8.83 22.20
N PHE A 670 -3.25 -8.05 21.52
CA PHE A 670 -2.81 -6.73 21.94
C PHE A 670 -3.76 -5.60 21.50
N LEU A 671 -4.73 -5.90 20.62
CA LEU A 671 -5.71 -4.92 20.12
C LEU A 671 -7.11 -5.27 20.65
N ASP A 672 -7.81 -4.31 21.25
CA ASP A 672 -9.19 -4.50 21.72
C ASP A 672 -10.21 -4.42 20.56
N GLN A 673 -10.06 -5.30 19.58
CA GLN A 673 -10.94 -5.38 18.40
C GLN A 673 -12.24 -6.12 18.69
N LYS A 674 -13.35 -5.69 18.09
CA LYS A 674 -14.62 -6.43 18.12
C LYS A 674 -14.47 -7.81 17.45
N LYS A 675 -15.20 -8.81 17.94
CA LYS A 675 -15.15 -10.18 17.41
C LYS A 675 -16.10 -10.30 16.22
N LEU A 676 -15.54 -10.51 15.03
CA LEU A 676 -16.32 -10.83 13.84
C LEU A 676 -16.89 -12.26 13.92
N ILE A 677 -18.01 -12.49 13.25
CA ILE A 677 -18.70 -13.78 13.24
C ILE A 677 -18.80 -14.30 11.81
N LEU A 678 -18.60 -15.61 11.65
CA LEU A 678 -18.86 -16.31 10.40
C LEU A 678 -20.31 -16.81 10.38
N SER A 679 -21.06 -16.49 9.33
CA SER A 679 -22.42 -17.00 9.10
C SER A 679 -22.58 -17.56 7.68
N ASN A 680 -23.69 -18.23 7.41
CA ASN A 680 -24.05 -18.76 6.08
C ASN A 680 -22.95 -19.66 5.47
N LYS A 681 -22.31 -20.49 6.31
CA LYS A 681 -21.28 -21.43 5.87
C LYS A 681 -21.90 -22.46 4.91
N LYS A 682 -21.36 -22.56 3.71
CA LYS A 682 -21.75 -23.55 2.71
C LYS A 682 -20.49 -24.22 2.15
N LYS A 683 -20.43 -25.54 2.25
CA LYS A 683 -19.37 -26.37 1.67
C LYS A 683 -19.98 -27.17 0.52
N ASP A 684 -19.27 -27.27 -0.59
CA ASP A 684 -19.68 -28.04 -1.76
C ASP A 684 -18.46 -28.73 -2.38
N LYS A 685 -18.67 -29.86 -3.05
CA LYS A 685 -17.64 -30.61 -3.77
C LYS A 685 -18.19 -31.04 -5.13
N LYS A 686 -17.53 -30.60 -6.21
CA LYS A 686 -17.81 -31.04 -7.57
C LYS A 686 -16.53 -31.57 -8.20
N SER A 687 -16.47 -32.88 -8.46
CA SER A 687 -15.26 -33.57 -8.92
C SER A 687 -14.06 -33.25 -7.99
N ASN A 688 -12.94 -32.77 -8.54
CA ASN A 688 -11.73 -32.39 -7.81
C ASN A 688 -11.72 -30.91 -7.34
N THR A 689 -12.89 -30.26 -7.29
CA THR A 689 -13.03 -28.87 -6.83
C THR A 689 -13.86 -28.81 -5.55
N TYR A 690 -13.28 -28.22 -4.50
CA TYR A 690 -13.92 -28.00 -3.21
C TYR A 690 -14.22 -26.51 -3.05
N THR A 691 -15.46 -26.18 -2.70
CA THR A 691 -15.89 -24.80 -2.46
C THR A 691 -16.27 -24.62 -1.00
N TYR A 692 -15.87 -23.50 -0.41
CA TYR A 692 -16.30 -23.07 0.92
C TYR A 692 -16.62 -21.58 0.91
N SER A 693 -17.91 -21.28 1.05
CA SER A 693 -18.46 -19.92 1.07
C SER A 693 -19.00 -19.60 2.45
N TYR A 694 -18.86 -18.35 2.86
CA TYR A 694 -19.39 -17.84 4.13
C TYR A 694 -19.46 -16.31 4.10
N HIS A 695 -20.21 -15.74 5.04
CA HIS A 695 -20.27 -14.30 5.29
C HIS A 695 -19.48 -13.99 6.56
N ILE A 696 -18.72 -12.90 6.53
CA ILE A 696 -18.12 -12.30 7.73
C ILE A 696 -18.99 -11.11 8.12
N LYS A 697 -19.46 -11.05 9.37
CA LYS A 697 -20.34 -9.97 9.86
C LYS A 697 -19.96 -9.47 11.24
N ASP A 698 -20.36 -8.23 11.52
CA ASP A 698 -20.47 -7.65 12.87
C ASP A 698 -21.97 -7.49 13.18
N THR A 699 -22.41 -7.81 14.40
CA THR A 699 -23.84 -7.70 14.78
C THR A 699 -24.36 -6.27 14.83
N SER A 700 -23.46 -5.28 14.91
CA SER A 700 -23.78 -3.86 14.97
C SER A 700 -23.68 -3.16 13.62
N SER A 701 -23.51 -3.90 12.52
CA SER A 701 -23.46 -3.36 11.16
C SER A 701 -24.30 -4.21 10.21
N ALA A 702 -24.96 -3.54 9.26
CA ALA A 702 -25.56 -4.19 8.10
C ALA A 702 -24.51 -4.71 7.12
N LYS A 703 -23.26 -4.21 7.16
CA LYS A 703 -22.21 -4.64 6.24
C LYS A 703 -21.80 -6.08 6.50
N THR A 704 -21.56 -6.79 5.42
CA THR A 704 -21.10 -8.17 5.42
C THR A 704 -20.02 -8.34 4.36
N ILE A 705 -19.02 -9.17 4.63
CA ILE A 705 -18.05 -9.56 3.60
C ILE A 705 -18.44 -10.94 3.11
N LEU A 706 -18.86 -11.02 1.85
CA LEU A 706 -19.08 -12.27 1.15
C LEU A 706 -17.72 -12.89 0.78
N VAL A 707 -17.49 -14.13 1.19
CA VAL A 707 -16.28 -14.89 0.89
C VAL A 707 -16.64 -16.18 0.16
N LYS A 708 -15.93 -16.47 -0.94
CA LYS A 708 -15.98 -17.76 -1.63
C LYS A 708 -14.56 -18.28 -1.84
N ASN A 709 -14.23 -19.38 -1.17
CA ASN A 709 -12.98 -20.11 -1.35
C ASN A 709 -13.23 -21.28 -2.31
N ILE A 710 -12.33 -21.48 -3.27
CA ILE A 710 -12.43 -22.55 -4.27
C ILE A 710 -11.05 -23.21 -4.36
N LEU A 711 -10.92 -24.43 -3.85
CA LEU A 711 -9.73 -25.25 -3.96
C LEU A 711 -9.89 -26.20 -5.15
N LYS A 712 -8.95 -26.13 -6.09
CA LYS A 712 -8.79 -27.12 -7.17
C LYS A 712 -7.37 -27.64 -7.14
N GLN A 713 -7.21 -28.94 -6.83
CA GLN A 713 -5.90 -29.58 -6.59
C GLN A 713 -5.02 -28.77 -5.59
N GLY A 714 -3.88 -28.22 -6.06
CA GLY A 714 -2.94 -27.43 -5.26
C GLY A 714 -3.17 -25.92 -5.26
N VAL A 715 -4.30 -25.45 -5.81
CA VAL A 715 -4.56 -24.02 -6.01
C VAL A 715 -5.84 -23.59 -5.30
N LEU A 716 -5.71 -22.61 -4.41
CA LEU A 716 -6.82 -21.98 -3.69
C LEU A 716 -7.11 -20.60 -4.29
N TYR A 717 -8.31 -20.44 -4.81
CA TYR A 717 -8.89 -19.14 -5.16
C TYR A 717 -9.73 -18.63 -4.00
N LYS A 718 -9.64 -17.32 -3.73
CA LYS A 718 -10.43 -16.65 -2.69
C LYS A 718 -11.01 -15.37 -3.28
N LEU A 719 -12.34 -15.33 -3.33
CA LEU A 719 -13.11 -14.15 -3.70
C LEU A 719 -13.58 -13.46 -2.42
N LYS A 720 -13.47 -12.13 -2.38
CA LYS A 720 -13.97 -11.29 -1.27
C LYS A 720 -14.66 -10.05 -1.83
N THR A 721 -15.85 -9.75 -1.32
CA THR A 721 -16.63 -8.55 -1.67
C THR A 721 -17.39 -8.05 -0.46
N LEU A 722 -17.44 -6.72 -0.31
CA LEU A 722 -18.28 -6.08 0.71
C LEU A 722 -19.70 -5.96 0.15
N THR A 723 -20.67 -6.41 0.92
CA THR A 723 -22.12 -6.40 0.66
C THR A 723 -22.82 -5.95 1.94
N ASP A 724 -24.15 -5.97 1.97
CA ASP A 724 -24.94 -5.79 3.17
C ASP A 724 -25.87 -6.98 3.45
N SER A 725 -26.42 -7.03 4.66
CA SER A 725 -27.32 -8.10 5.12
C SER A 725 -28.80 -7.80 4.86
N ILE A 726 -29.11 -6.64 4.27
CA ILE A 726 -30.47 -6.12 4.12
C ILE A 726 -30.97 -6.35 2.69
N THR A 727 -30.14 -6.05 1.71
CA THR A 727 -30.41 -6.17 0.28
C THR A 727 -29.64 -7.32 -0.34
N LYS A 728 -30.13 -7.84 -1.46
CA LYS A 728 -29.45 -8.92 -2.20
C LYS A 728 -28.22 -8.35 -2.91
N PRO A 729 -27.14 -9.13 -3.07
CA PRO A 729 -26.00 -8.72 -3.88
C PRO A 729 -26.42 -8.36 -5.30
N SER A 730 -25.74 -7.38 -5.90
CA SER A 730 -26.05 -6.90 -7.26
C SER A 730 -25.84 -7.98 -8.31
N LYS A 731 -26.39 -7.76 -9.52
CA LYS A 731 -26.15 -8.62 -10.69
C LYS A 731 -24.66 -8.79 -10.99
N PHE A 732 -23.84 -7.76 -10.79
CA PHE A 732 -22.39 -7.84 -10.98
C PHE A 732 -21.76 -8.86 -10.03
N ILE A 733 -22.09 -8.79 -8.73
CA ILE A 733 -21.55 -9.71 -7.73
C ILE A 733 -22.07 -11.13 -7.97
N THR A 734 -23.37 -11.31 -8.18
CA THR A 734 -23.97 -12.64 -8.34
C THR A 734 -23.45 -13.35 -9.60
N GLU A 735 -23.46 -12.70 -10.76
CA GLU A 735 -22.93 -13.26 -12.01
C GLU A 735 -21.45 -13.64 -11.87
N PHE A 736 -20.64 -12.76 -11.28
CA PHE A 736 -19.21 -13.01 -11.11
C PHE A 736 -18.96 -14.22 -10.19
N TYR A 737 -19.64 -14.30 -9.03
CA TYR A 737 -19.46 -15.40 -8.09
C TYR A 737 -20.00 -16.73 -8.62
N GLN A 738 -21.09 -16.72 -9.38
CA GLN A 738 -21.72 -17.93 -9.93
C GLN A 738 -20.93 -18.49 -11.13
N SER A 739 -20.49 -17.62 -12.04
CA SER A 739 -19.76 -18.02 -13.26
C SER A 739 -18.26 -18.29 -13.04
N PHE A 740 -17.71 -17.94 -11.87
CA PHE A 740 -16.28 -18.14 -11.58
C PHE A 740 -15.87 -19.60 -11.70
N THR A 741 -15.03 -19.89 -12.68
CA THR A 741 -14.57 -21.24 -13.01
C THR A 741 -13.05 -21.27 -13.05
N PRO A 742 -12.37 -21.94 -12.11
CA PRO A 742 -10.92 -22.15 -12.18
C PRO A 742 -10.56 -22.91 -13.46
N LYS A 743 -9.62 -22.37 -14.25
CA LYS A 743 -9.09 -23.10 -15.41
C LYS A 743 -8.07 -24.13 -14.93
N ASP A 744 -8.17 -25.34 -15.48
CA ASP A 744 -7.16 -26.38 -15.30
C ASP A 744 -6.02 -26.20 -16.29
N THR A 745 -4.81 -26.64 -15.90
CA THR A 745 -3.83 -27.39 -16.70
C THR A 745 -2.53 -27.57 -15.88
N LEU A 746 -2.52 -28.41 -14.83
CA LEU A 746 -1.32 -28.80 -14.03
C LEU A 746 -0.65 -27.71 -13.14
N LEU A 747 -1.38 -26.67 -12.72
CA LEU A 747 -0.79 -25.56 -11.96
C LEU A 747 -0.23 -25.90 -10.58
N GLY A 748 -0.74 -26.92 -9.89
CA GLY A 748 -0.26 -27.29 -8.57
C GLY A 748 -0.80 -28.64 -8.13
N LYS A 749 0.04 -29.42 -7.45
CA LYS A 749 -0.31 -30.78 -6.99
C LYS A 749 -1.31 -30.75 -5.84
N THR A 750 -2.21 -31.72 -5.80
CA THR A 750 -3.17 -31.92 -4.70
C THR A 750 -2.47 -31.86 -3.34
N ILE A 751 -3.08 -31.17 -2.38
CA ILE A 751 -2.51 -30.97 -1.03
C ILE A 751 -2.88 -32.08 -0.04
N PHE A 752 -3.60 -33.12 -0.47
CA PHE A 752 -4.06 -34.22 0.39
C PHE A 752 -3.27 -35.51 0.21
N ASP A 753 -2.49 -35.61 -0.87
CA ASP A 753 -1.65 -36.78 -1.14
C ASP A 753 -0.49 -36.87 -0.16
N ASP A 754 -0.04 -38.09 0.06
CA ASP A 754 1.19 -38.34 0.81
C ASP A 754 2.42 -37.98 -0.03
N LYS A 755 3.24 -37.09 0.50
CA LYS A 755 4.45 -36.57 -0.18
C LYS A 755 5.72 -36.81 0.63
N THR A 756 5.61 -37.62 1.69
CA THR A 756 6.71 -37.94 2.60
C THR A 756 7.85 -38.66 1.88
N ALA A 757 7.55 -39.61 0.99
CA ALA A 757 8.55 -40.32 0.19
C ALA A 757 9.41 -39.37 -0.67
N ILE A 758 8.78 -38.40 -1.34
CA ILE A 758 9.49 -37.39 -2.16
C ILE A 758 10.36 -36.52 -1.25
N PHE A 759 9.84 -36.11 -0.09
CA PHE A 759 10.59 -35.33 0.88
C PHE A 759 11.82 -36.07 1.40
N PHE A 760 11.69 -37.36 1.75
CA PHE A 760 12.82 -38.16 2.23
C PHE A 760 13.85 -38.42 1.14
N LYS A 761 13.43 -38.68 -0.10
CA LYS A 761 14.35 -38.79 -1.24
C LYS A 761 15.14 -37.49 -1.44
N ALA A 762 14.45 -36.35 -1.52
CA ALA A 762 15.09 -35.04 -1.69
C ALA A 762 16.03 -34.68 -0.53
N LEU A 763 15.70 -35.13 0.70
CA LEU A 763 16.57 -34.96 1.85
C LEU A 763 17.85 -35.78 1.69
N LYS A 764 17.72 -37.09 1.35
CA LYS A 764 18.84 -38.01 1.12
C LYS A 764 19.76 -37.56 -0.02
N GLU A 765 19.20 -36.96 -1.07
CA GLU A 765 19.93 -36.42 -2.24
C GLU A 765 20.54 -35.02 -2.01
N ASN A 766 20.46 -34.50 -0.79
CA ASN A 766 20.92 -33.14 -0.48
C ASN A 766 20.28 -32.03 -1.35
N ASP A 767 19.01 -32.13 -1.72
CA ASP A 767 18.31 -31.07 -2.48
C ASP A 767 17.97 -29.86 -1.60
N SER A 768 18.21 -28.64 -2.07
CA SER A 768 17.78 -27.39 -1.42
C SER A 768 16.25 -27.26 -1.23
N LEU A 769 15.45 -28.06 -1.96
CA LEU A 769 13.99 -28.15 -1.84
C LEU A 769 13.52 -28.29 -0.39
N VAL A 770 14.18 -29.14 0.39
CA VAL A 770 13.73 -29.49 1.74
C VAL A 770 13.79 -28.31 2.70
N LEU A 771 14.69 -27.35 2.48
CA LEU A 771 14.88 -26.16 3.32
C LEU A 771 13.63 -25.27 3.37
N LYS A 772 12.80 -25.29 2.32
CA LYS A 772 11.56 -24.49 2.25
C LYS A 772 10.31 -25.27 2.64
N VAL A 773 10.41 -26.59 2.77
CA VAL A 773 9.25 -27.51 2.77
C VAL A 773 9.07 -28.27 4.06
N TYR A 774 10.13 -28.47 4.85
CA TYR A 774 10.07 -29.36 6.03
C TYR A 774 8.93 -29.03 7.01
N SER A 775 8.53 -27.76 7.14
CA SER A 775 7.40 -27.33 7.99
C SER A 775 6.01 -27.50 7.34
N LYS A 776 5.96 -27.78 6.04
CA LYS A 776 4.76 -27.95 5.21
C LYS A 776 4.34 -29.41 5.04
N ILE A 777 5.23 -30.36 5.37
CA ILE A 777 4.94 -31.80 5.41
C ILE A 777 4.11 -32.13 6.65
N LYS A 778 3.27 -33.16 6.54
CA LYS A 778 2.47 -33.70 7.65
C LYS A 778 2.69 -35.20 7.70
N PHE A 779 3.35 -35.66 8.76
CA PHE A 779 3.66 -37.07 8.96
C PHE A 779 2.49 -37.80 9.62
N LYS A 780 2.37 -39.09 9.34
CA LYS A 780 1.41 -40.01 9.95
C LYS A 780 2.15 -41.15 10.65
N GLU A 781 1.41 -41.99 11.37
CA GLU A 781 1.97 -43.12 12.13
C GLU A 781 2.83 -44.08 11.29
N HIS A 782 2.48 -44.31 10.01
CA HIS A 782 3.26 -45.20 9.14
C HIS A 782 4.65 -44.63 8.78
N ASN A 783 4.88 -43.32 8.94
CA ASN A 783 6.18 -42.69 8.65
C ASN A 783 7.17 -42.77 9.82
N VAL A 784 6.77 -43.31 10.98
CA VAL A 784 7.63 -43.32 12.17
C VAL A 784 8.94 -44.02 11.89
N ASP A 785 8.92 -45.18 11.23
CA ASP A 785 10.12 -45.95 10.92
C ASP A 785 11.02 -45.19 9.92
N ASP A 786 10.47 -44.53 8.90
CA ASP A 786 11.22 -43.71 7.94
C ASP A 786 11.92 -42.51 8.61
N ILE A 787 11.20 -41.80 9.49
CA ILE A 787 11.77 -40.66 10.22
C ILE A 787 12.91 -41.13 11.13
N ILE A 788 12.72 -42.27 11.80
CA ILE A 788 13.75 -42.88 12.66
C ILE A 788 14.98 -43.26 11.83
N ASP A 789 14.80 -43.95 10.70
CA ASP A 789 15.89 -44.32 9.78
C ASP A 789 16.71 -43.10 9.35
N VAL A 790 16.03 -42.06 8.85
CA VAL A 790 16.68 -40.83 8.38
C VAL A 790 17.45 -40.15 9.51
N ILE A 791 16.88 -40.01 10.70
CA ILE A 791 17.59 -39.36 11.81
C ILE A 791 18.82 -40.18 12.25
N LYS A 792 18.78 -41.52 12.13
CA LYS A 792 19.90 -42.40 12.51
C LYS A 792 21.03 -42.41 11.49
N ASN A 793 20.67 -42.48 10.20
CA ASN A 793 21.57 -42.91 9.14
C ASN A 793 21.92 -41.79 8.15
N PHE A 794 21.21 -40.66 8.16
CA PHE A 794 21.53 -39.50 7.30
C PHE A 794 22.36 -38.46 8.06
N ASP A 795 23.48 -38.05 7.47
CA ASP A 795 24.29 -36.95 7.99
C ASP A 795 23.68 -35.60 7.56
N PHE A 796 23.42 -34.70 8.51
CA PHE A 796 22.73 -33.44 8.26
C PHE A 796 23.72 -32.27 8.20
N PRO A 797 23.93 -31.66 7.02
CA PRO A 797 24.69 -30.43 6.87
C PRO A 797 24.20 -29.28 7.76
N THR A 798 25.08 -28.31 8.02
CA THR A 798 24.84 -27.18 8.94
C THR A 798 23.59 -26.36 8.62
N ASP A 799 23.25 -26.19 7.35
CA ASP A 799 22.05 -25.48 6.87
C ASP A 799 20.75 -26.29 7.03
N ARG A 800 20.84 -27.61 7.31
CA ARG A 800 19.71 -28.55 7.40
C ARG A 800 19.44 -29.06 8.81
N ILE A 801 20.18 -28.61 9.81
CA ILE A 801 19.96 -28.96 11.22
C ILE A 801 18.51 -28.64 11.66
N ASN A 802 17.91 -27.58 11.10
CA ASN A 802 16.51 -27.22 11.36
C ASN A 802 15.51 -28.29 10.88
N ILE A 803 15.88 -29.10 9.88
CA ILE A 803 15.06 -30.21 9.39
C ILE A 803 15.10 -31.36 10.39
N LYS A 804 16.29 -31.76 10.85
CA LYS A 804 16.47 -32.81 11.88
C LYS A 804 15.67 -32.47 13.14
N THR A 805 15.79 -31.23 13.63
CA THR A 805 15.03 -30.77 14.80
C THR A 805 13.52 -30.71 14.57
N ASN A 806 13.07 -30.39 13.35
CA ASN A 806 11.64 -30.46 13.01
C ASN A 806 11.14 -31.91 12.96
N LEU A 807 11.90 -32.86 12.40
CA LEU A 807 11.53 -34.28 12.37
C LEU A 807 11.39 -34.85 13.78
N ILE A 808 12.32 -34.53 14.68
CA ILE A 808 12.23 -34.90 16.11
C ILE A 808 10.96 -34.31 16.75
N LYS A 809 10.65 -33.05 16.43
CA LYS A 809 9.42 -32.39 16.90
C LYS A 809 8.17 -33.09 16.37
N GLU A 810 8.12 -33.45 15.08
CA GLU A 810 6.98 -34.14 14.47
C GLU A 810 6.79 -35.54 15.06
N LEU A 811 7.86 -36.30 15.35
CA LEU A 811 7.78 -37.54 16.14
C LEU A 811 7.17 -37.31 17.52
N GLY A 812 7.45 -36.16 18.15
CA GLY A 812 6.84 -35.77 19.41
C GLY A 812 5.31 -35.62 19.38
N PHE A 813 4.70 -35.45 18.20
CA PHE A 813 3.24 -35.37 18.02
C PHE A 813 2.59 -36.70 17.64
N LEU A 814 3.36 -37.76 17.38
CA LEU A 814 2.87 -39.08 17.00
C LEU A 814 2.79 -40.00 18.24
N ASN A 815 1.83 -40.93 18.21
CA ASN A 815 1.50 -41.83 19.31
C ASN A 815 1.98 -43.27 19.03
N ASN A 816 3.29 -43.42 18.83
CA ASN A 816 3.91 -44.73 18.56
C ASN A 816 4.87 -45.16 19.70
N LYS A 817 4.76 -46.43 20.11
CA LYS A 817 5.57 -47.03 21.20
C LYS A 817 7.08 -47.05 20.88
N LYS A 818 7.48 -47.07 19.61
CA LYS A 818 8.91 -47.07 19.19
C LYS A 818 9.64 -45.74 19.47
N ILE A 819 8.90 -44.64 19.65
CA ILE A 819 9.47 -43.28 19.71
C ILE A 819 10.29 -43.05 20.98
N ASN A 820 9.76 -43.42 22.16
CA ASN A 820 10.45 -43.18 23.43
C ASN A 820 11.79 -43.96 23.53
N PRO A 821 11.84 -45.27 23.20
CA PRO A 821 13.11 -46.01 23.11
C PRO A 821 14.09 -45.38 22.10
N PHE A 822 13.59 -44.92 20.94
CA PHE A 822 14.43 -44.27 19.95
C PHE A 822 15.01 -42.94 20.44
N PHE A 823 14.19 -42.07 21.03
CA PHE A 823 14.65 -40.81 21.64
C PHE A 823 15.71 -41.06 22.69
N LYS A 824 15.56 -42.12 23.50
CA LYS A 824 16.56 -42.52 24.49
C LYS A 824 17.91 -42.83 23.86
N HIS A 825 17.91 -43.74 22.89
CA HIS A 825 19.12 -44.14 22.17
C HIS A 825 19.78 -42.97 21.43
N LEU A 826 19.00 -42.18 20.68
CA LEU A 826 19.51 -41.05 19.89
C LEU A 826 20.14 -39.98 20.79
N TYR A 827 19.53 -39.68 21.93
CA TYR A 827 20.04 -38.70 22.86
C TYR A 827 21.43 -39.07 23.39
N LEU A 828 21.61 -40.33 23.81
CA LEU A 828 22.87 -40.82 24.34
C LEU A 828 23.98 -40.83 23.28
N LYS A 829 23.65 -41.08 22.00
CA LYS A 829 24.60 -41.02 20.88
C LYS A 829 24.96 -39.58 20.47
N SER A 830 24.17 -38.58 20.86
CA SER A 830 24.29 -37.20 20.38
C SER A 830 25.06 -36.26 21.33
N TYR A 831 26.04 -36.77 22.08
CA TYR A 831 26.85 -36.00 23.04
C TYR A 831 27.45 -34.71 22.44
N SER A 832 27.97 -34.79 21.21
CA SER A 832 28.55 -33.64 20.49
C SER A 832 27.52 -32.75 19.76
N ASP A 833 26.22 -33.08 19.82
CA ASP A 833 25.13 -32.36 19.15
C ASP A 833 24.04 -31.94 20.17
N PRO A 834 24.31 -30.90 20.97
CA PRO A 834 23.39 -30.45 22.01
C PRO A 834 22.06 -29.93 21.44
N LYS A 835 22.01 -29.51 20.17
CA LYS A 835 20.77 -29.08 19.49
C LYS A 835 19.80 -30.25 19.31
N THR A 836 20.30 -31.41 18.90
CA THR A 836 19.49 -32.64 18.79
C THR A 836 18.98 -33.07 20.16
N GLN A 837 19.86 -33.13 21.16
CA GLN A 837 19.48 -33.46 22.53
C GLN A 837 18.38 -32.52 23.05
N SER A 838 18.52 -31.21 22.85
CA SER A 838 17.50 -30.24 23.25
C SER A 838 16.17 -30.40 22.49
N ALA A 839 16.22 -30.70 21.19
CA ALA A 839 15.01 -30.98 20.41
C ALA A 839 14.25 -32.20 20.94
N ILE A 840 14.96 -33.25 21.38
CA ILE A 840 14.39 -34.45 22.00
C ILE A 840 13.72 -34.10 23.34
N LEU A 841 14.42 -33.37 24.21
CA LEU A 841 13.85 -32.95 25.51
C LEU A 841 12.58 -32.13 25.31
N LYS A 842 12.55 -31.25 24.31
CA LYS A 842 11.36 -30.47 23.93
C LYS A 842 10.24 -31.36 23.40
N ALA A 843 10.54 -32.35 22.55
CA ALA A 843 9.55 -33.27 22.01
C ALA A 843 8.91 -34.13 23.12
N LEU A 844 9.73 -34.66 24.05
CA LEU A 844 9.25 -35.40 25.23
C LEU A 844 8.35 -34.54 26.13
N LEU A 845 8.71 -33.27 26.34
CA LEU A 845 7.87 -32.35 27.12
C LEU A 845 6.53 -32.05 26.44
N ASN A 846 6.49 -31.93 25.10
CA ASN A 846 5.25 -31.66 24.37
C ASN A 846 4.23 -32.81 24.45
N LYS A 847 4.67 -34.04 24.77
CA LYS A 847 3.77 -35.19 24.97
C LYS A 847 2.91 -35.08 26.24
N ASN A 848 3.25 -34.17 27.16
CA ASN A 848 2.45 -33.84 28.36
C ASN A 848 2.00 -35.08 29.18
N ASN A 849 2.88 -36.05 29.40
CA ASN A 849 2.62 -37.21 30.27
C ASN A 849 3.82 -37.53 31.17
N ILE A 850 3.56 -38.26 32.25
CA ILE A 850 4.55 -38.56 33.30
C ILE A 850 5.70 -39.43 32.77
N GLU A 851 5.39 -40.43 31.93
CA GLU A 851 6.39 -41.34 31.35
C GLU A 851 7.46 -40.56 30.55
N SER A 852 7.03 -39.63 29.69
CA SER A 852 7.94 -38.83 28.86
C SER A 852 8.77 -37.85 29.71
N TYR A 853 8.23 -37.38 30.84
CA TYR A 853 8.93 -36.48 31.76
C TYR A 853 10.00 -37.24 32.56
N ASN A 854 9.68 -38.46 32.99
CA ASN A 854 10.65 -39.34 33.65
C ASN A 854 11.79 -39.68 32.71
N LEU A 855 11.47 -40.03 31.45
CA LEU A 855 12.49 -40.29 30.43
C LEU A 855 13.36 -39.06 30.15
N MET A 856 12.76 -37.87 30.05
CA MET A 856 13.50 -36.61 29.91
C MET A 856 14.49 -36.41 31.08
N MET A 857 14.07 -36.69 32.31
CA MET A 857 14.93 -36.56 33.50
C MET A 857 16.04 -37.61 33.52
N GLU A 858 15.75 -38.85 33.14
CA GLU A 858 16.76 -39.90 32.98
C GLU A 858 17.84 -39.48 31.98
N LEU A 859 17.43 -38.90 30.85
CA LEU A 859 18.35 -38.44 29.81
C LEU A 859 19.22 -37.27 30.27
N ILE A 860 18.64 -36.28 30.93
CA ILE A 860 19.38 -35.15 31.52
C ILE A 860 20.41 -35.63 32.55
N GLU A 861 20.11 -36.69 33.31
CA GLU A 861 21.03 -37.25 34.30
C GLU A 861 22.21 -37.98 33.67
N LYS A 862 21.99 -38.63 32.52
CA LYS A 862 23.06 -39.27 31.75
C LYS A 862 23.94 -38.25 31.05
N ASP A 863 23.35 -37.23 30.43
CA ASP A 863 24.07 -36.18 29.74
C ASP A 863 23.25 -34.87 29.65
N LEU A 864 23.87 -33.73 29.91
CA LEU A 864 23.20 -32.43 29.98
C LEU A 864 23.57 -31.54 28.77
N PRO A 865 22.67 -31.32 27.81
CA PRO A 865 22.99 -30.55 26.61
C PRO A 865 23.20 -29.08 26.96
N LEU A 866 24.30 -28.49 26.50
CA LEU A 866 24.61 -27.07 26.66
C LEU A 866 24.51 -26.33 25.32
N ILE A 867 23.55 -25.40 25.20
CA ILE A 867 23.35 -24.59 23.99
C ILE A 867 23.52 -23.10 24.32
N THR A 868 24.42 -22.42 23.60
CA THR A 868 24.74 -21.00 23.78
C THR A 868 23.72 -20.03 23.17
N THR A 869 22.78 -20.52 22.36
CA THR A 869 21.74 -19.68 21.73
C THR A 869 20.73 -19.13 22.74
N ARG A 870 20.32 -17.87 22.53
CA ARG A 870 19.39 -17.16 23.40
C ARG A 870 18.03 -17.88 23.47
N GLY A 871 17.55 -18.20 24.68
CA GLY A 871 16.20 -18.74 24.90
C GLY A 871 16.05 -20.25 24.72
N SER A 872 17.15 -21.00 24.52
CA SER A 872 17.13 -22.45 24.22
C SER A 872 16.30 -23.31 25.19
N TYR A 873 16.18 -22.92 26.46
CA TYR A 873 15.46 -23.69 27.48
C TYR A 873 14.12 -23.07 27.91
N HIS A 874 13.58 -22.12 27.14
CA HIS A 874 12.25 -21.55 27.40
C HIS A 874 11.10 -22.56 27.25
N PHE A 875 11.35 -23.70 26.60
CA PHE A 875 10.37 -24.78 26.53
C PHE A 875 9.96 -25.30 27.93
N LEU A 876 10.86 -25.21 28.92
CA LEU A 876 10.56 -25.53 30.33
C LEU A 876 9.46 -24.62 30.92
N LEU A 877 9.21 -23.45 30.32
CA LEU A 877 8.30 -22.42 30.83
C LEU A 877 6.92 -22.40 30.14
N GLN A 878 6.62 -23.33 29.22
CA GLN A 878 5.30 -23.45 28.60
C GLN A 878 4.20 -23.77 29.65
N ARG A 879 3.03 -23.13 29.54
CA ARG A 879 2.01 -23.09 30.60
C ARG A 879 1.12 -24.33 30.70
N ASP A 880 0.84 -25.00 29.59
CA ASP A 880 -0.19 -26.05 29.52
C ASP A 880 0.14 -27.35 30.27
N SER A 881 1.32 -27.43 30.91
CA SER A 881 1.77 -28.62 31.65
C SER A 881 2.41 -28.33 33.01
N LEU A 882 2.13 -27.16 33.61
CA LEU A 882 2.75 -26.73 34.87
C LEU A 882 2.56 -27.75 36.02
N GLN A 883 1.37 -28.36 36.16
CA GLN A 883 1.10 -29.34 37.21
C GLN A 883 1.98 -30.59 37.07
N LEU A 884 2.20 -31.08 35.84
CA LEU A 884 3.07 -32.22 35.58
C LEU A 884 4.55 -31.89 35.83
N LYS A 885 4.96 -30.64 35.57
CA LYS A 885 6.34 -30.18 35.77
C LYS A 885 6.79 -30.19 37.23
N LYS A 886 5.87 -30.31 38.21
CA LYS A 886 6.24 -30.50 39.62
C LYS A 886 7.11 -31.75 39.83
N HIS A 887 6.91 -32.80 39.02
CA HIS A 887 7.64 -34.06 39.11
C HIS A 887 9.12 -33.95 38.68
N LEU A 888 9.51 -32.85 38.03
CA LEU A 888 10.91 -32.59 37.68
C LEU A 888 11.74 -32.18 38.91
N PHE A 889 11.11 -31.78 40.01
CA PHE A 889 11.77 -31.31 41.23
C PHE A 889 11.69 -32.36 42.35
N PRO A 890 12.75 -32.55 43.15
CA PRO A 890 13.94 -31.69 43.28
C PRO A 890 15.07 -32.00 42.28
N ASN A 891 14.98 -33.07 41.50
CA ASN A 891 16.09 -33.57 40.67
C ASN A 891 16.66 -32.51 39.71
N LEU A 892 15.79 -31.71 39.09
CA LEU A 892 16.21 -30.64 38.17
C LEU A 892 17.09 -29.58 38.86
N LEU A 893 17.02 -29.40 40.19
CA LEU A 893 17.86 -28.43 40.91
C LEU A 893 19.33 -28.82 40.94
N LYS A 894 19.69 -30.08 40.74
CA LYS A 894 21.09 -30.52 40.61
C LYS A 894 21.83 -29.72 39.52
N TYR A 895 21.12 -29.29 38.48
CA TYR A 895 21.68 -28.57 37.31
C TYR A 895 21.56 -27.05 37.40
N SER A 896 21.10 -26.52 38.54
CA SER A 896 20.90 -25.08 38.71
C SER A 896 22.20 -24.27 38.81
N THR A 897 23.35 -24.93 39.03
CA THR A 897 24.68 -24.30 38.99
C THR A 897 25.11 -23.93 37.57
N ILE A 898 24.59 -24.64 36.56
CA ILE A 898 24.91 -24.48 35.14
C ILE A 898 24.28 -23.20 34.58
N LYS A 899 25.09 -22.33 33.96
CA LYS A 899 24.72 -20.97 33.56
C LYS A 899 23.47 -20.90 32.68
N GLU A 900 23.36 -21.80 31.70
CA GLU A 900 22.28 -21.86 30.71
C GLU A 900 20.93 -22.29 31.31
N TYR A 901 20.99 -23.15 32.33
CA TYR A 901 19.81 -23.75 32.98
C TYR A 901 19.36 -23.02 34.24
N LYS A 902 20.29 -22.33 34.91
CA LYS A 902 20.06 -21.61 36.18
C LYS A 902 18.79 -20.76 36.15
N LYS A 903 18.67 -19.85 35.18
CA LYS A 903 17.53 -18.91 35.08
C LYS A 903 16.19 -19.63 34.77
N PRO A 904 16.08 -20.50 33.75
CA PRO A 904 14.87 -21.29 33.50
C PRO A 904 14.43 -22.16 34.69
N ILE A 905 15.37 -22.85 35.35
CA ILE A 905 15.07 -23.74 36.49
C ILE A 905 14.52 -22.94 37.66
N TYR A 906 15.22 -21.88 38.09
CA TYR A 906 14.75 -21.08 39.22
C TYR A 906 13.44 -20.33 38.91
N LYS A 907 13.22 -19.91 37.66
CA LYS A 907 11.94 -19.33 37.23
C LYS A 907 10.81 -20.37 37.30
N LEU A 908 11.04 -21.59 36.84
CA LEU A 908 10.06 -22.68 36.93
C LEU A 908 9.79 -23.07 38.39
N LEU A 909 10.84 -23.23 39.22
CA LEU A 909 10.69 -23.53 40.65
C LEU A 909 9.90 -22.45 41.38
N ALA A 910 10.23 -21.17 41.14
CA ALA A 910 9.51 -20.05 41.74
C ALA A 910 8.03 -20.04 41.30
N THR A 911 7.75 -20.35 40.03
CA THR A 911 6.38 -20.46 39.50
C THR A 911 5.62 -21.61 40.18
N LEU A 912 6.21 -22.81 40.26
CA LEU A 912 5.61 -23.99 40.92
C LEU A 912 5.35 -23.74 42.42
N LYS A 913 6.27 -23.07 43.11
CA LYS A 913 6.11 -22.70 44.52
C LYS A 913 5.02 -21.64 44.71
N ASP A 914 4.92 -20.64 43.82
CA ASP A 914 3.87 -19.62 43.89
C ASP A 914 2.49 -20.20 43.56
N SER A 915 2.41 -21.19 42.66
CA SER A 915 1.20 -21.98 42.37
C SER A 915 0.88 -23.07 43.40
N ALA A 916 1.62 -23.14 44.52
CA ALA A 916 1.46 -24.13 45.58
C ALA A 916 1.63 -25.61 45.17
N PHE A 917 2.21 -25.89 44.00
CA PHE A 917 2.52 -27.26 43.57
C PHE A 917 3.74 -27.86 44.28
N ILE A 918 4.61 -27.01 44.84
CA ILE A 918 5.83 -27.42 45.58
C ILE A 918 5.93 -26.65 46.91
N LYS A 919 6.31 -27.36 47.98
CA LYS A 919 6.56 -26.78 49.32
C LYS A 919 8.06 -26.45 49.54
N PRO A 920 8.42 -25.46 50.39
CA PRO A 920 9.82 -25.10 50.67
C PRO A 920 10.72 -26.24 51.17
N LYS A 921 10.14 -27.24 51.86
CA LYS A 921 10.86 -28.44 52.32
C LYS A 921 11.57 -29.16 51.17
N LEU A 922 10.99 -29.14 49.96
CA LEU A 922 11.51 -29.85 48.79
C LEU A 922 12.86 -29.31 48.31
N TYR A 923 13.11 -28.00 48.44
CA TYR A 923 14.35 -27.37 47.97
C TYR A 923 15.22 -26.82 49.11
N LYS A 924 14.90 -27.13 50.38
CA LYS A 924 15.63 -26.66 51.57
C LYS A 924 17.13 -27.01 51.50
N LYS A 925 17.50 -28.18 50.96
CA LYS A 925 18.90 -28.60 50.76
C LYS A 925 19.69 -27.65 49.85
N TYR A 926 19.04 -26.99 48.89
CA TYR A 926 19.67 -26.06 47.94
C TYR A 926 19.62 -24.59 48.40
N LYS A 927 19.07 -24.30 49.58
CA LYS A 927 18.86 -22.92 50.07
C LYS A 927 20.15 -22.07 50.05
N ASN A 928 21.25 -22.58 50.60
CA ASN A 928 22.51 -21.81 50.68
C ASN A 928 23.04 -21.48 49.27
N GLN A 929 22.90 -22.41 48.32
CA GLN A 929 23.26 -22.18 46.93
C GLN A 929 22.39 -21.08 46.30
N ILE A 930 21.07 -21.14 46.49
CA ILE A 930 20.12 -20.12 46.00
C ILE A 930 20.46 -18.74 46.59
N ILE A 931 20.81 -18.67 47.88
CA ILE A 931 21.21 -17.42 48.55
C ILE A 931 22.52 -16.87 47.97
N ASN A 932 23.53 -17.73 47.75
CA ASN A 932 24.81 -17.30 47.18
C ASN A 932 24.65 -16.82 45.73
N ASP A 933 23.89 -17.55 44.92
CA ASP A 933 23.54 -17.14 43.55
C ASP A 933 22.82 -15.78 43.55
N ALA A 934 21.88 -15.56 44.49
CA ALA A 934 21.19 -14.30 44.64
C ALA A 934 22.12 -13.14 45.02
N LYS A 935 23.06 -13.37 45.96
CA LYS A 935 24.08 -12.37 46.33
C LYS A 935 24.94 -11.94 45.14
N ILE A 936 25.34 -12.90 44.29
CA ILE A 936 26.12 -12.63 43.08
C ILE A 936 25.31 -11.75 42.11
N GLU A 937 24.05 -12.06 41.87
CA GLU A 937 23.19 -11.29 40.97
C GLU A 937 22.91 -9.88 41.50
N VAL A 938 22.76 -9.72 42.82
CA VAL A 938 22.66 -8.39 43.45
C VAL A 938 23.93 -7.58 43.23
N LYS A 939 25.12 -8.15 43.47
CA LYS A 939 26.42 -7.46 43.21
C LYS A 939 26.58 -7.08 41.73
N ARG A 940 26.21 -7.97 40.81
CA ARG A 940 26.21 -7.69 39.36
C ARG A 940 25.29 -6.53 39.00
N SER A 941 24.10 -6.46 39.62
CA SER A 941 23.17 -5.35 39.38
C SER A 941 23.75 -3.99 39.78
N LEU A 942 24.53 -3.93 40.87
CA LEU A 942 25.17 -2.70 41.36
C LEU A 942 26.26 -2.17 40.40
N ASN A 943 27.04 -3.05 39.76
CA ASN A 943 28.10 -2.66 38.81
C ASN A 943 27.57 -2.27 37.42
N SER A 944 26.35 -2.69 37.06
CA SER A 944 25.75 -2.44 35.74
C SER A 944 25.28 -1.00 35.50
N ILE A 945 25.30 -0.14 36.53
CA ILE A 945 24.83 1.25 36.51
C ILE A 945 25.64 2.14 35.54
N LYS A 946 26.84 1.73 35.09
CA LYS A 946 27.68 2.50 34.15
C LYS A 946 27.42 2.27 32.65
N ASN A 947 26.69 1.23 32.22
CA ASN A 947 26.48 0.92 30.80
C ASN A 947 24.99 0.73 30.45
N HIS A 948 24.38 1.73 29.79
CA HIS A 948 22.94 1.78 29.46
C HIS A 948 22.44 0.65 28.54
N THR A 949 23.30 0.00 27.77
CA THR A 949 22.94 -1.09 26.85
C THR A 949 22.86 -2.48 27.51
N TYR A 950 23.39 -2.65 28.72
CA TYR A 950 23.53 -3.96 29.38
C TYR A 950 22.54 -4.23 30.53
N SER A 951 21.78 -3.24 31.02
CA SER A 951 20.94 -3.39 32.23
C SER A 951 19.64 -4.18 32.01
N LYS A 952 19.14 -4.27 30.77
CA LYS A 952 17.82 -4.86 30.45
C LYS A 952 17.72 -6.38 30.59
N HIS A 953 18.82 -7.12 30.79
CA HIS A 953 18.82 -8.60 30.71
C HIS A 953 18.87 -9.35 32.04
N TYR A 954 19.20 -8.66 33.13
CA TYR A 954 19.37 -9.24 34.48
C TYR A 954 18.21 -8.93 35.44
N ASP A 955 17.20 -8.18 35.01
CA ASP A 955 16.22 -7.60 35.94
C ASP A 955 15.19 -8.62 36.49
N ASP A 956 14.90 -9.71 35.75
CA ASP A 956 13.91 -10.73 36.16
C ASP A 956 14.49 -11.90 36.99
N THR A 957 15.82 -12.02 37.15
CA THR A 957 16.42 -13.13 37.92
C THR A 957 16.30 -12.92 39.43
N ILE A 958 16.52 -11.69 39.90
CA ILE A 958 16.53 -11.34 41.33
C ILE A 958 15.16 -11.54 41.98
N GLU A 959 14.06 -11.23 41.27
CA GLU A 959 12.69 -11.45 41.79
C GLU A 959 12.42 -12.93 42.10
N ASN A 960 12.91 -13.85 41.26
CA ASN A 960 12.73 -15.29 41.49
C ASN A 960 13.51 -15.75 42.72
N TYR A 961 14.72 -15.25 42.94
CA TYR A 961 15.50 -15.55 44.16
C TYR A 961 14.79 -15.06 45.42
N VAL A 962 14.26 -13.83 45.40
CA VAL A 962 13.48 -13.29 46.53
C VAL A 962 12.33 -14.22 46.91
N LYS A 963 11.57 -14.73 45.93
CA LYS A 963 10.46 -15.68 46.16
C LYS A 963 10.90 -16.99 46.81
N LEU A 964 12.07 -17.50 46.39
CA LEU A 964 12.59 -18.79 46.84
C LEU A 964 13.27 -18.72 48.20
N ILE A 965 13.93 -17.60 48.53
CA ILE A 965 14.66 -17.38 49.80
C ILE A 965 13.70 -16.99 50.93
N PHE A 966 12.63 -16.25 50.63
CA PHE A 966 11.71 -15.70 51.64
C PHE A 966 11.14 -16.71 52.67
N PRO A 967 10.84 -17.98 52.33
CA PRO A 967 10.44 -18.97 53.34
C PRO A 967 11.45 -19.17 54.47
N PHE A 968 12.74 -18.89 54.24
CA PHE A 968 13.85 -19.03 55.19
C PHE A 968 14.28 -17.70 55.83
N ARG A 969 13.51 -16.62 55.65
CA ARG A 969 13.87 -15.24 56.05
C ARG A 969 14.22 -15.01 57.52
N LYS A 970 13.86 -15.93 58.43
CA LYS A 970 14.20 -15.86 59.86
C LYS A 970 15.57 -16.48 60.19
N GLU A 971 16.23 -17.10 59.22
CA GLU A 971 17.54 -17.72 59.41
C GLU A 971 18.66 -16.70 59.15
N LYS A 972 19.74 -16.75 59.94
CA LYS A 972 20.87 -15.80 59.90
C LYS A 972 21.41 -15.52 58.49
N THR A 973 21.53 -16.56 57.65
CA THR A 973 22.06 -16.45 56.27
C THR A 973 21.10 -15.75 55.30
N ALA A 974 19.79 -15.86 55.51
CA ALA A 974 18.77 -15.18 54.71
C ALA A 974 18.57 -13.73 55.17
N ILE A 975 18.68 -13.47 56.48
CA ILE A 975 18.68 -12.11 57.06
C ILE A 975 19.80 -11.28 56.43
N ASP A 976 21.05 -11.78 56.47
CA ASP A 976 22.22 -11.15 55.86
C ASP A 976 22.02 -10.84 54.36
N PHE A 977 21.36 -11.74 53.63
CA PHE A 977 21.01 -11.51 52.23
C PHE A 977 20.02 -10.35 52.08
N PHE A 978 18.91 -10.35 52.83
CA PHE A 978 17.87 -9.33 52.68
C PHE A 978 18.33 -7.94 53.12
N GLU A 979 19.18 -7.83 54.14
CA GLU A 979 19.80 -6.56 54.57
C GLU A 979 20.68 -5.96 53.46
N LYS A 980 21.60 -6.77 52.91
CA LYS A 980 22.48 -6.37 51.79
C LYS A 980 21.68 -6.09 50.51
N PHE A 981 20.59 -6.83 50.29
CA PHE A 981 19.72 -6.66 49.13
C PHE A 981 19.07 -5.27 49.07
N LEU A 982 18.83 -4.59 50.20
CA LEU A 982 18.27 -3.24 50.24
C LEU A 982 19.17 -2.17 49.56
N ILE A 983 20.43 -2.49 49.29
CA ILE A 983 21.34 -1.61 48.52
C ILE A 983 20.98 -1.61 47.03
N SER A 984 20.36 -2.67 46.51
CA SER A 984 19.96 -2.79 45.10
C SER A 984 19.04 -1.65 44.64
N ASN A 985 19.06 -1.37 43.34
CA ASN A 985 18.11 -0.47 42.65
C ASN A 985 17.12 -1.24 41.77
N ASN A 986 17.06 -2.58 41.90
CA ASN A 986 16.11 -3.41 41.18
C ASN A 986 14.70 -3.26 41.78
N THR A 987 13.89 -2.39 41.16
CA THR A 987 12.53 -2.09 41.60
C THR A 987 11.67 -3.34 41.70
N LYS A 988 11.72 -4.25 40.71
CA LYS A 988 10.85 -5.43 40.68
C LYS A 988 11.07 -6.35 41.89
N ALA A 989 12.33 -6.65 42.18
CA ALA A 989 12.70 -7.53 43.26
C ALA A 989 12.46 -6.89 44.64
N LEU A 990 12.75 -5.59 44.80
CA LEU A 990 12.50 -4.85 46.05
C LEU A 990 11.00 -4.82 46.36
N THR A 991 10.17 -4.47 45.38
CA THR A 991 8.71 -4.52 45.50
C THR A 991 8.24 -5.94 45.84
N LYS A 992 8.83 -6.98 45.26
CA LYS A 992 8.45 -8.36 45.60
C LYS A 992 8.77 -8.71 47.05
N TYR A 993 9.93 -8.28 47.56
CA TYR A 993 10.29 -8.48 48.96
C TYR A 993 9.33 -7.74 49.90
N TYR A 994 9.04 -6.47 49.60
CA TYR A 994 8.03 -5.67 50.30
C TYR A 994 6.67 -6.40 50.36
N MET A 995 6.18 -6.88 49.22
CA MET A 995 4.91 -7.60 49.12
C MET A 995 4.90 -8.89 49.96
N LEU A 996 6.00 -9.64 49.99
CA LEU A 996 6.09 -10.88 50.76
C LEU A 996 6.06 -10.61 52.28
N LEU A 997 6.76 -9.59 52.77
CA LEU A 997 6.71 -9.16 54.18
C LEU A 997 5.29 -8.77 54.59
N LYS A 998 4.60 -7.97 53.75
CA LYS A 998 3.20 -7.60 53.99
C LYS A 998 2.26 -8.79 54.03
N LYS A 999 2.44 -9.79 53.16
CA LYS A 999 1.64 -11.03 53.18
C LYS A 999 1.83 -11.84 54.48
N LYS A 1000 2.91 -11.62 55.22
CA LYS A 1000 3.20 -12.28 56.50
C LYS A 1000 2.93 -11.40 57.72
N ASN A 1001 2.41 -10.19 57.54
CA ASN A 1001 2.23 -9.20 58.61
C ASN A 1001 3.53 -8.92 59.38
N GLU A 1002 4.66 -8.90 58.68
CA GLU A 1002 5.98 -8.60 59.25
C GLU A 1002 6.38 -7.13 59.03
N ASP A 1003 7.20 -6.59 59.93
CA ASP A 1003 7.72 -5.23 59.83
C ASP A 1003 8.56 -5.05 58.57
N THR A 1004 8.47 -3.85 58.00
CA THR A 1004 9.10 -3.52 56.73
C THR A 1004 10.22 -2.51 56.97
N PRO A 1005 11.48 -2.81 56.60
CA PRO A 1005 12.60 -1.89 56.79
C PRO A 1005 12.35 -0.51 56.15
N LEU A 1006 12.73 0.57 56.82
CA LEU A 1006 12.53 1.96 56.34
C LEU A 1006 13.12 2.17 54.94
N LYS A 1007 14.36 1.72 54.71
CA LYS A 1007 15.04 1.79 53.40
C LYS A 1007 14.28 1.07 52.29
N LEU A 1008 13.55 -0.01 52.61
CA LEU A 1008 12.70 -0.70 51.66
C LEU A 1008 11.45 0.12 51.34
N ILE A 1009 10.83 0.74 52.35
CA ILE A 1009 9.66 1.64 52.18
C ILE A 1009 10.02 2.82 51.26
N GLU A 1010 11.14 3.49 51.52
CA GLU A 1010 11.65 4.61 50.73
C GLU A 1010 11.90 4.26 49.27
N LYS A 1011 12.51 3.10 49.00
CA LYS A 1011 12.82 2.65 47.64
C LYS A 1011 11.62 2.07 46.87
N THR A 1012 10.51 1.79 47.56
CA THR A 1012 9.32 1.15 46.96
C THR A 1012 8.12 2.09 47.00
N ILE A 1013 7.29 1.99 48.04
CA ILE A 1013 5.99 2.67 48.14
C ILE A 1013 6.12 4.19 48.32
N LYS A 1014 7.24 4.72 48.84
CA LYS A 1014 7.49 6.17 48.94
C LYS A 1014 8.31 6.75 47.79
N SER A 1015 8.85 5.93 46.89
CA SER A 1015 9.67 6.40 45.77
C SER A 1015 8.77 6.87 44.61
N PRO A 1016 8.82 8.14 44.18
CA PRO A 1016 8.00 8.62 43.06
C PRO A 1016 8.19 7.83 41.77
N LYS A 1017 9.39 7.30 41.51
CA LYS A 1017 9.69 6.51 40.30
C LYS A 1017 9.21 5.06 40.38
N ASN A 1018 9.17 4.47 41.58
CA ASN A 1018 8.89 3.05 41.80
C ASN A 1018 7.49 2.77 42.38
N LEU A 1019 6.77 3.81 42.80
CA LEU A 1019 5.44 3.75 43.39
C LEU A 1019 4.47 2.94 42.51
N TRP A 1020 4.42 3.21 41.20
CA TRP A 1020 3.46 2.56 40.30
C TRP A 1020 3.57 1.03 40.32
N TYR A 1021 4.79 0.49 40.18
CA TYR A 1021 5.00 -0.95 40.15
C TYR A 1021 4.68 -1.57 41.52
N THR A 1022 5.01 -0.85 42.60
CA THR A 1022 4.73 -1.29 43.97
C THR A 1022 3.23 -1.41 44.24
N VAL A 1023 2.46 -0.38 43.92
CA VAL A 1023 1.00 -0.37 44.07
C VAL A 1023 0.36 -1.47 43.22
N GLU A 1024 0.82 -1.66 41.98
CA GLU A 1024 0.30 -2.70 41.09
C GLU A 1024 0.49 -4.11 41.68
N VAL A 1025 1.67 -4.41 42.21
CA VAL A 1025 1.97 -5.72 42.83
C VAL A 1025 1.14 -5.93 44.10
N LEU A 1026 1.01 -4.91 44.96
CA LEU A 1026 0.22 -5.01 46.20
C LEU A 1026 -1.27 -5.23 45.91
N LYS A 1027 -1.83 -4.46 44.95
CA LYS A 1027 -3.23 -4.61 44.54
C LYS A 1027 -3.52 -6.01 43.98
N ARG A 1028 -2.65 -6.53 43.09
CA ARG A 1028 -2.77 -7.90 42.54
C ARG A 1028 -2.76 -8.99 43.62
N ASN A 1029 -2.17 -8.71 44.79
CA ASN A 1029 -2.09 -9.65 45.92
C ASN A 1029 -3.08 -9.33 47.06
N LYS A 1030 -4.03 -8.39 46.85
CA LYS A 1030 -5.03 -7.97 47.85
C LYS A 1030 -4.41 -7.47 49.17
N LEU A 1031 -3.29 -6.74 49.10
CA LEU A 1031 -2.60 -6.19 50.28
C LEU A 1031 -2.93 -4.71 50.45
N ASN A 1032 -3.21 -4.28 51.68
CA ASN A 1032 -3.58 -2.89 52.01
C ASN A 1032 -2.34 -1.96 52.00
N PHE A 1033 -2.45 -0.82 51.31
CA PHE A 1033 -1.45 0.25 51.25
C PHE A 1033 -2.02 1.65 51.54
N ASN A 1034 -3.27 1.74 52.01
CA ASN A 1034 -3.99 3.01 52.23
C ASN A 1034 -3.32 3.90 53.30
N LYS A 1035 -2.57 3.30 54.24
CA LYS A 1035 -1.85 4.01 55.31
C LYS A 1035 -0.81 5.03 54.83
N TYR A 1036 -0.49 5.06 53.54
CA TYR A 1036 0.47 6.00 52.94
C TYR A 1036 -0.21 7.16 52.19
N GLY A 1037 -1.55 7.26 52.19
CA GLY A 1037 -2.28 8.38 51.58
C GLY A 1037 -2.09 8.53 50.07
N ILE A 1038 -1.79 7.43 49.36
CA ILE A 1038 -1.46 7.46 47.94
C ILE A 1038 -2.72 7.75 47.13
N THR A 1039 -2.67 8.76 46.26
CA THR A 1039 -3.78 9.11 45.36
C THR A 1039 -3.61 8.51 43.96
N GLN A 1040 -4.68 8.51 43.16
CA GLN A 1040 -4.62 8.15 41.74
C GLN A 1040 -3.67 9.08 40.96
N LYS A 1041 -3.58 10.36 41.36
CA LYS A 1041 -2.66 11.35 40.77
C LYS A 1041 -1.20 11.00 41.04
N ASP A 1042 -0.87 10.54 42.25
CA ASP A 1042 0.49 10.10 42.59
C ASP A 1042 0.90 8.86 41.77
N TYR A 1043 -0.04 7.92 41.61
CA TYR A 1043 0.14 6.74 40.77
C TYR A 1043 0.36 7.13 39.29
N ALA A 1044 -0.46 8.05 38.75
CA ALA A 1044 -0.34 8.57 37.40
C ALA A 1044 1.03 9.23 37.17
N ARG A 1045 1.44 10.13 38.08
CA ARG A 1045 2.76 10.78 38.06
C ARG A 1045 3.89 9.76 38.05
N SER A 1046 3.80 8.72 38.88
CA SER A 1046 4.83 7.68 38.98
C SER A 1046 5.01 6.90 37.67
N ILE A 1047 3.91 6.58 36.98
CA ILE A 1047 3.99 5.96 35.66
C ILE A 1047 4.67 6.90 34.67
N LEU A 1048 4.27 8.18 34.65
CA LEU A 1048 4.84 9.17 33.73
C LEU A 1048 6.36 9.32 33.89
N LEU A 1049 6.84 9.43 35.13
CA LEU A 1049 8.28 9.47 35.44
C LEU A 1049 9.03 8.22 34.94
N HIS A 1050 8.35 7.08 34.85
CA HIS A 1050 8.92 5.85 34.31
C HIS A 1050 8.97 5.85 32.77
N ILE A 1051 7.94 6.34 32.08
CA ILE A 1051 7.87 6.34 30.60
C ILE A 1051 8.59 7.51 29.93
N SER A 1052 8.76 8.65 30.58
CA SER A 1052 9.25 9.87 29.91
C SER A 1052 10.77 10.07 29.94
N ASN A 1053 11.54 9.04 30.33
CA ASN A 1053 13.00 9.12 30.54
C ASN A 1053 13.43 10.33 31.38
N TYR A 1054 12.56 10.75 32.31
CA TYR A 1054 12.76 11.93 33.16
C TYR A 1054 14.12 11.91 33.85
N GLN A 1055 14.89 12.98 33.65
CA GLN A 1055 16.11 13.25 34.40
C GLN A 1055 15.84 14.30 35.48
N GLU A 1056 16.64 14.31 36.56
CA GLU A 1056 16.45 15.28 37.66
C GLU A 1056 16.55 16.76 37.20
N LYS A 1057 17.22 17.02 36.07
CA LYS A 1057 17.33 18.34 35.44
C LYS A 1057 16.08 18.77 34.64
N ASP A 1058 15.16 17.85 34.35
CA ASP A 1058 13.97 18.14 33.56
C ASP A 1058 12.88 18.78 34.45
N SER A 1059 12.07 19.68 33.88
CA SER A 1059 10.89 20.19 34.57
C SER A 1059 9.64 19.41 34.17
N LEU A 1060 8.76 19.13 35.15
CA LEU A 1060 7.49 18.44 34.95
C LEU A 1060 6.37 19.21 35.66
N LEU A 1061 5.50 19.86 34.88
CA LEU A 1061 4.39 20.67 35.36
C LEU A 1061 3.07 19.88 35.25
N TYR A 1062 2.24 19.92 36.28
CA TYR A 1062 0.86 19.38 36.21
C TYR A 1062 -0.06 20.40 35.53
N ILE A 1063 -0.72 19.99 34.44
CA ILE A 1063 -1.64 20.86 33.69
C ILE A 1063 -3.07 20.74 34.23
N GLY A 1064 -3.52 19.52 34.55
CA GLY A 1064 -4.86 19.29 35.07
C GLY A 1064 -5.36 17.86 34.81
N GLU A 1065 -6.61 17.63 35.21
CA GLU A 1065 -7.34 16.39 34.95
C GLU A 1065 -8.66 16.68 34.21
N LYS A 1066 -9.07 15.77 33.33
CA LYS A 1066 -10.36 15.82 32.64
C LYS A 1066 -11.08 14.49 32.75
N GLU A 1067 -12.36 14.55 33.10
CA GLU A 1067 -13.26 13.39 33.13
C GLU A 1067 -14.14 13.32 31.88
N PHE A 1068 -14.32 12.12 31.33
CA PHE A 1068 -15.18 11.88 30.18
C PHE A 1068 -15.58 10.40 30.10
N LYS A 1069 -16.53 10.07 29.23
CA LYS A 1069 -16.99 8.68 29.03
C LYS A 1069 -16.55 8.11 27.69
N THR A 1070 -16.18 6.83 27.64
CA THR A 1070 -15.88 6.10 26.40
C THR A 1070 -17.16 5.69 25.65
N ASP A 1071 -17.01 5.18 24.43
CA ASP A 1071 -18.12 4.59 23.67
C ASP A 1071 -18.80 3.40 24.37
N LYS A 1072 -18.11 2.75 25.32
CA LYS A 1072 -18.63 1.66 26.15
C LYS A 1072 -19.27 2.18 27.45
N ASN A 1073 -19.48 3.50 27.57
CA ASN A 1073 -20.01 4.19 28.74
C ASN A 1073 -19.13 4.03 30.00
N GLU A 1074 -17.83 3.75 29.83
CA GLU A 1074 -16.87 3.69 30.94
C GLU A 1074 -16.45 5.12 31.30
N SER A 1075 -16.59 5.51 32.57
CA SER A 1075 -16.07 6.79 33.07
C SER A 1075 -14.54 6.74 33.10
N ILE A 1076 -13.88 7.68 32.44
CA ILE A 1076 -12.43 7.83 32.35
C ILE A 1076 -12.02 9.13 33.04
N ILE A 1077 -10.94 9.08 33.79
CA ILE A 1077 -10.21 10.25 34.26
C ILE A 1077 -8.83 10.28 33.59
N MET A 1078 -8.47 11.40 32.99
CA MET A 1078 -7.18 11.62 32.34
C MET A 1078 -6.39 12.70 33.08
N TYR A 1079 -5.13 12.42 33.37
CA TYR A 1079 -4.18 13.35 33.98
C TYR A 1079 -3.18 13.83 32.93
N THR A 1080 -2.93 15.14 32.90
CA THR A 1080 -2.06 15.78 31.92
C THR A 1080 -0.89 16.49 32.59
N TYR A 1081 0.32 16.26 32.06
CA TYR A 1081 1.56 16.88 32.53
C TYR A 1081 2.35 17.44 31.35
N LYS A 1082 3.02 18.57 31.55
CA LYS A 1082 3.90 19.20 30.56
C LYS A 1082 5.35 19.04 31.01
N GLN A 1083 6.14 18.34 30.22
CA GLN A 1083 7.57 18.14 30.47
C GLN A 1083 8.38 19.05 29.55
N LYS A 1084 9.35 19.77 30.12
CA LYS A 1084 10.38 20.47 29.35
C LYS A 1084 11.72 19.75 29.57
N THR A 1085 12.21 19.11 28.52
CA THR A 1085 13.53 18.47 28.53
C THR A 1085 14.58 19.45 28.05
N ILE A 1086 15.67 19.59 28.80
CA ILE A 1086 16.78 20.48 28.47
C ILE A 1086 17.95 19.63 27.95
N THR A 1087 18.34 19.85 26.70
CA THR A 1087 19.59 19.33 26.14
C THR A 1087 20.58 20.47 25.93
N PRO A 1088 21.88 20.19 25.69
CA PRO A 1088 22.86 21.24 25.40
C PRO A 1088 22.53 22.11 24.18
N TYR A 1089 21.69 21.64 23.24
CA TYR A 1089 21.43 22.29 21.96
C TYR A 1089 19.99 22.78 21.78
N ASN A 1090 19.02 22.25 22.54
CA ASN A 1090 17.61 22.62 22.42
C ASN A 1090 16.82 22.34 23.71
N SER A 1091 15.65 22.97 23.82
CA SER A 1091 14.62 22.59 24.79
C SER A 1091 13.41 22.05 24.06
N ASN A 1092 13.04 20.80 24.34
CA ASN A 1092 11.84 20.19 23.78
C ASN A 1092 10.73 20.17 24.84
N THR A 1093 9.49 20.42 24.40
CA THR A 1093 8.32 20.41 25.28
C THR A 1093 7.38 19.30 24.85
N TYR A 1094 6.97 18.47 25.81
CA TYR A 1094 6.06 17.36 25.60
C TYR A 1094 4.83 17.49 26.50
N LEU A 1095 3.66 17.16 25.96
CA LEU A 1095 2.44 16.97 26.72
C LEU A 1095 2.20 15.47 26.94
N HIS A 1096 2.27 15.04 28.19
CA HIS A 1096 2.04 13.67 28.61
C HIS A 1096 0.63 13.51 29.15
N CYS A 1097 -0.14 12.62 28.56
CA CYS A 1097 -1.48 12.27 28.99
C CYS A 1097 -1.50 10.82 29.47
N ILE A 1098 -2.12 10.55 30.63
CA ILE A 1098 -2.36 9.20 31.12
C ILE A 1098 -3.78 9.10 31.66
N SER A 1099 -4.51 8.05 31.29
CA SER A 1099 -5.91 7.89 31.68
C SER A 1099 -6.21 6.53 32.28
N PHE A 1100 -7.25 6.50 33.12
CA PHE A 1100 -7.72 5.34 33.87
C PHE A 1100 -9.24 5.30 33.84
N ILE A 1101 -9.81 4.09 33.94
CA ILE A 1101 -11.24 3.98 34.28
C ILE A 1101 -11.41 4.52 35.70
N LYS A 1102 -12.29 5.50 35.88
CA LYS A 1102 -12.55 6.15 37.16
C LYS A 1102 -13.06 5.09 38.15
N PRO A 1103 -12.39 4.92 39.31
CA PRO A 1103 -12.85 4.00 40.34
C PRO A 1103 -14.11 4.55 41.02
N ASN A 1104 -15.03 3.68 41.42
CA ASN A 1104 -16.27 4.08 42.11
C ASN A 1104 -16.05 4.50 43.58
N ASN A 1105 -14.92 4.11 44.17
CA ASN A 1105 -14.49 4.43 45.53
C ASN A 1105 -13.12 5.14 45.47
N ASN A 1106 -12.60 5.66 46.60
CA ASN A 1106 -11.23 6.19 46.74
C ASN A 1106 -10.11 5.13 46.52
N GLU A 1107 -10.39 4.03 45.82
CA GLU A 1107 -9.42 2.99 45.47
C GLU A 1107 -8.62 3.35 44.21
N ILE A 1108 -7.31 3.10 44.22
CA ILE A 1108 -6.46 3.35 43.05
C ILE A 1108 -6.71 2.31 41.95
N ASN A 1109 -7.05 2.75 40.74
CA ASN A 1109 -7.08 1.91 39.54
C ASN A 1109 -5.67 1.81 38.93
N THR A 1110 -5.11 0.60 38.96
CA THR A 1110 -3.75 0.33 38.46
C THR A 1110 -3.70 0.03 36.97
N LYS A 1111 -4.85 -0.24 36.34
CA LYS A 1111 -4.94 -0.58 34.91
C LYS A 1111 -5.00 0.70 34.09
N VAL A 1112 -3.87 1.07 33.48
CA VAL A 1112 -3.80 2.19 32.54
C VAL A 1112 -4.73 1.93 31.36
N PHE A 1113 -5.64 2.88 31.13
CA PHE A 1113 -6.56 2.83 30.00
C PHE A 1113 -5.88 3.35 28.73
N TYR A 1114 -5.22 4.50 28.79
CA TYR A 1114 -4.47 5.07 27.66
C TYR A 1114 -3.31 5.91 28.18
N LYS A 1115 -2.25 6.04 27.38
CA LYS A 1115 -1.15 6.96 27.67
C LYS A 1115 -0.55 7.46 26.35
N ASN A 1116 -0.17 8.73 26.29
CA ASN A 1116 0.49 9.32 25.13
C ASN A 1116 1.45 10.44 25.54
N SER A 1117 2.44 10.70 24.70
CA SER A 1117 3.45 11.76 24.85
C SER A 1117 3.53 12.52 23.54
N ILE A 1118 3.03 13.75 23.50
CA ILE A 1118 2.88 14.54 22.28
C ILE A 1118 3.90 15.68 22.30
N TYR A 1119 4.72 15.78 21.24
CA TYR A 1119 5.61 16.92 21.06
C TYR A 1119 4.82 18.18 20.69
N ILE A 1120 5.12 19.31 21.33
CA ILE A 1120 4.48 20.60 21.06
C ILE A 1120 5.38 21.41 20.12
N ASP A 1121 4.95 21.57 18.86
CA ASP A 1121 5.64 22.35 17.83
C ASP A 1121 5.06 23.77 17.64
N GLY A 1122 3.98 24.10 18.36
CA GLY A 1122 3.28 25.38 18.28
C GLY A 1122 2.14 25.44 17.25
N SER A 1123 1.89 24.37 16.49
CA SER A 1123 0.78 24.30 15.51
C SER A 1123 -0.60 24.14 16.15
N MET A 1124 -0.64 23.61 17.38
CA MET A 1124 -1.86 23.40 18.18
C MET A 1124 -1.63 23.92 19.60
N THR A 1125 -2.69 24.44 20.20
CA THR A 1125 -2.70 24.81 21.62
C THR A 1125 -2.73 23.57 22.51
N ASP A 1126 -2.27 23.70 23.77
CA ASP A 1126 -2.33 22.62 24.75
C ASP A 1126 -3.77 22.05 24.88
N ASN A 1127 -4.79 22.91 24.82
CA ASN A 1127 -6.20 22.49 24.90
C ASN A 1127 -6.66 21.70 23.69
N GLU A 1128 -6.28 22.09 22.47
CA GLU A 1128 -6.62 21.33 21.25
C GLU A 1128 -5.98 19.94 21.26
N ILE A 1129 -4.72 19.84 21.73
CA ILE A 1129 -4.03 18.56 21.89
C ILE A 1129 -4.74 17.68 22.93
N ILE A 1130 -5.16 18.27 24.06
CA ILE A 1130 -5.92 17.56 25.10
C ILE A 1130 -7.26 17.06 24.54
N ASP A 1131 -7.99 17.88 23.81
CA ASP A 1131 -9.31 17.51 23.29
C ASP A 1131 -9.21 16.44 22.18
N ASP A 1132 -8.21 16.51 21.30
CA ASP A 1132 -7.92 15.47 20.28
C ASP A 1132 -7.48 14.15 20.95
N THR A 1133 -6.71 14.24 22.04
CA THR A 1133 -6.36 13.08 22.86
C THR A 1133 -7.59 12.46 23.51
N ILE A 1134 -8.50 13.27 24.04
CA ILE A 1134 -9.77 12.78 24.62
C ILE A 1134 -10.61 12.07 23.55
N GLU A 1135 -10.74 12.63 22.35
CA GLU A 1135 -11.46 12.00 21.24
C GLU A 1135 -10.83 10.63 20.89
N THR A 1136 -9.51 10.57 20.81
CA THR A 1136 -8.78 9.31 20.57
C THR A 1136 -9.05 8.27 21.68
N ILE A 1137 -9.06 8.69 22.95
CA ILE A 1137 -9.34 7.80 24.09
C ILE A 1137 -10.78 7.31 24.07
N LYS A 1138 -11.75 8.19 23.80
CA LYS A 1138 -13.18 7.84 23.72
C LYS A 1138 -13.43 6.71 22.72
N HIS A 1139 -12.73 6.76 21.60
CA HIS A 1139 -12.86 5.85 20.47
C HIS A 1139 -11.72 4.82 20.37
N LYS A 1140 -10.98 4.56 21.46
CA LYS A 1140 -9.77 3.70 21.46
C LYS A 1140 -9.99 2.31 20.83
N THR A 1141 -11.21 1.79 20.86
CA THR A 1141 -11.55 0.46 20.32
C THR A 1141 -11.94 0.46 18.84
N ARG A 1142 -12.00 1.65 18.22
CA ARG A 1142 -12.45 1.85 16.84
C ARG A 1142 -11.26 2.15 15.93
N LYS A 1143 -10.96 1.21 15.04
CA LYS A 1143 -9.77 1.25 14.17
C LYS A 1143 -9.74 2.45 13.22
N ARG A 1144 -10.91 2.94 12.79
CA ARG A 1144 -11.03 4.07 11.86
C ARG A 1144 -10.68 5.43 12.47
N ILE A 1145 -10.51 5.50 13.79
CA ILE A 1145 -10.16 6.74 14.52
C ILE A 1145 -8.78 6.62 15.15
N THR A 1146 -8.44 5.44 15.68
CA THR A 1146 -7.16 5.22 16.37
C THR A 1146 -6.00 5.13 15.40
N LYS A 1147 -4.93 5.90 15.67
CA LYS A 1147 -3.67 5.87 14.92
C LYS A 1147 -2.97 4.52 15.20
N GLU A 1148 -2.61 3.77 14.16
CA GLU A 1148 -2.00 2.44 14.29
C GLU A 1148 -0.57 2.46 14.89
N ASP A 1149 0.04 3.64 15.08
CA ASP A 1149 1.48 3.75 15.40
C ASP A 1149 1.86 3.64 16.90
N ASP A 1150 0.90 3.68 17.83
CA ASP A 1150 1.23 3.65 19.28
C ASP A 1150 1.50 2.25 19.85
N PHE A 1151 1.30 1.19 19.07
CA PHE A 1151 1.51 -0.19 19.55
C PHE A 1151 2.95 -0.69 19.39
N TYR A 1152 3.78 -0.06 18.56
CA TYR A 1152 5.15 -0.52 18.31
C TYR A 1152 6.24 0.26 19.05
N THR A 1153 5.95 1.45 19.58
CA THR A 1153 6.95 2.31 20.24
C THR A 1153 7.19 1.99 21.72
N LEU A 1154 6.39 1.12 22.34
CA LEU A 1154 6.70 0.59 23.67
C LEU A 1154 6.54 -0.92 23.65
N GLY A 1155 7.57 -1.57 23.12
CA GLY A 1155 7.72 -3.01 23.15
C GLY A 1155 7.25 -3.60 24.48
N PHE A 1156 6.22 -4.42 24.38
CA PHE A 1156 6.03 -5.57 25.26
C PHE A 1156 7.29 -6.44 25.19
N ASN A 1157 8.35 -6.00 25.84
CA ASN A 1157 9.43 -6.85 26.32
C ASN A 1157 8.90 -7.50 27.60
N PHE A 1158 8.14 -8.58 27.44
CA PHE A 1158 7.90 -9.55 28.51
C PHE A 1158 9.07 -10.50 28.69
#